data_AF-A0A939VSK0-F1
#
_entry.id   AF-A0A939VSK0-F1
#
_cell.length_a   1.000
_cell.length_b   1.000
_cell.length_c   1.000
_cell.angle_alpha   90.00
_cell.angle_beta   90.00
_cell.angle_gamma   90.00
#
_symmetry.space_group_name_H-M   'P 1'
#
loop_
_entity.id
_entity.type
_entity.pdbx_description
1 polymer ?
#
loop_
_entity_poly.entity_id
_entity_poly.type
_entity_poly.pdbx_seq_one_letter_code
_entity_poly.pdbx_strand_id
1 'polypeptide(L)'
;LNLIYSGFVVRMILKYAYAPHHTPDSGLCANYAADLNRPGRIEALIAAARTYAHPSILPADGGKPMVIIAGDEDRILSYEAAERLHRYYPESSLSFLSGCGHIPQEECPAETAAILKAFIFDEKEPAPIIAQPETHRKMRLSRLFDFWRPGTLVLMVILKILTFFRWLGVRVEQQSWRKISRFFLKREYSKFAIGQFRLQNGEHPSRIEAEKFLEQRLHDFLIGQPDLHGLPGQRIFLRRQQEKFCDLMTAEIDEAGRILSVTPHFDPRFAQPKLLIGKILETIVEVHNECRHLSDLKRQEKIRKECRKRLCRPVRFHPRRRLLILSWFERIMSGTFLFYGRLLPKEETALDAVRFTPPDLRAFRHPGWGQTNIVCRLTADFREADLWWQFNHTMVDGAPMQEILSLLKKQWGCAGPLIFPSLGGLVSQPELMDCGDSLFRAHFFADFTPLLRLRSSLNRMCTPQMNGKASFAALLMWGLARHPYFRGRKMLLPVDCRCPDHSKRQLGLLITRPDRYDQGTSPLNDFCQFQTFVNLHLNEIRRGQAETSEMLSLFGMLHPFFYLLTQKLYPHALEEMLGTVGISIIAEAEIFISPQTDIQINGFMSLGSVLIQTRDGRQAGSVCVSGTKEQIELYHEALTQLIRDLPHLLER
;
A
#
# COMPACT_ATOMS: atom_id res chain seq x y z
N LEU A 1 10.23 37.60 25.80
CA LEU A 1 9.77 36.23 26.13
C LEU A 1 9.85 35.26 24.92
N ASN A 2 10.71 35.51 23.92
CA ASN A 2 10.75 34.77 22.64
C ASN A 2 11.64 33.52 22.66
N LEU A 3 11.79 32.86 23.81
CA LEU A 3 12.68 31.70 23.97
C LEU A 3 12.04 30.55 24.75
N ILE A 4 10.70 30.49 24.78
CA ILE A 4 10.01 29.30 25.26
C ILE A 4 9.65 28.45 24.06
N TYR A 5 10.30 27.29 23.92
CA TYR A 5 10.01 26.31 22.87
C TYR A 5 8.53 25.91 23.00
N SER A 6 7.66 26.30 22.06
CA SER A 6 6.21 26.02 22.13
C SER A 6 5.89 24.53 22.33
N GLY A 7 6.75 23.65 21.80
CA GLY A 7 6.67 22.21 22.05
C GLY A 7 6.93 21.79 23.49
N PHE A 8 7.80 22.51 24.22
CA PHE A 8 8.02 22.28 25.65
C PHE A 8 6.80 22.72 26.48
N VAL A 9 6.23 23.89 26.18
CA VAL A 9 5.02 24.41 26.87
C VAL A 9 3.85 23.46 26.70
N VAL A 10 3.55 23.07 25.46
CA VAL A 10 2.46 22.14 25.15
C VAL A 10 2.66 20.81 25.85
N ARG A 11 3.89 20.26 25.84
CA ARG A 11 4.18 19.01 26.51
C ARG A 11 3.98 19.10 28.03
N MET A 12 4.35 20.21 28.65
CA MET A 12 4.13 20.43 30.07
C MET A 12 2.63 20.51 30.40
N ILE A 13 1.85 21.22 29.59
CA ILE A 13 0.40 21.37 29.77
C ILE A 13 -0.31 20.03 29.58
N LEU A 14 -0.04 19.32 28.48
CA LEU A 14 -0.68 18.02 28.23
C LEU A 14 -0.27 16.98 29.27
N LYS A 15 1.00 16.97 29.72
CA LYS A 15 1.43 16.07 30.80
C LYS A 15 0.77 16.39 32.14
N TYR A 16 0.42 17.65 32.38
CA TYR A 16 -0.31 18.03 33.59
C TYR A 16 -1.80 17.65 33.49
N ALA A 17 -2.40 17.84 32.32
CA ALA A 17 -3.79 17.54 32.05
C ALA A 17 -4.08 16.04 31.99
N TYR A 18 -3.14 15.23 31.47
CA TYR A 18 -3.30 13.79 31.34
C TYR A 18 -3.22 13.06 32.69
N ALA A 19 -3.80 11.86 32.73
CA ALA A 19 -3.61 10.93 33.83
C ALA A 19 -2.11 10.66 34.07
N PRO A 20 -1.63 10.54 35.32
CA PRO A 20 -0.23 10.33 35.68
C PRO A 20 0.52 9.25 34.88
N HIS A 21 -0.19 8.22 34.44
CA HIS A 21 0.35 7.06 33.76
C HIS A 21 0.21 7.14 32.23
N HIS A 22 -0.43 8.19 31.70
CA HIS A 22 -0.59 8.43 30.28
C HIS A 22 0.49 9.40 29.77
N THR A 23 1.08 9.09 28.61
CA THR A 23 2.13 9.93 28.01
C THR A 23 1.59 10.61 26.76
N PRO A 24 1.57 11.95 26.68
CA PRO A 24 1.11 12.67 25.50
C PRO A 24 1.83 12.22 24.24
N ASP A 25 1.07 11.91 23.19
CA ASP A 25 1.64 11.56 21.90
C ASP A 25 2.51 12.71 21.35
N SER A 26 3.67 12.33 20.82
CA SER A 26 4.65 13.29 20.32
C SER A 26 4.18 14.02 19.05
N GLY A 27 3.35 13.39 18.23
CA GLY A 27 2.73 14.00 17.05
C GLY A 27 1.64 14.98 17.46
N LEU A 28 0.79 14.60 18.41
CA LEU A 28 -0.22 15.48 19.01
C LEU A 28 0.41 16.73 19.63
N CYS A 29 1.48 16.55 20.41
CA CYS A 29 2.24 17.67 20.98
C CYS A 29 2.81 18.60 19.90
N ALA A 30 3.25 18.06 18.75
CA ALA A 30 3.75 18.87 17.65
C ALA A 30 2.63 19.68 16.96
N ASN A 31 1.43 19.11 16.84
CA ASN A 31 0.26 19.79 16.28
C ASN A 31 -0.19 20.95 17.17
N TYR A 32 -0.39 20.70 18.46
CA TYR A 32 -0.70 21.76 19.43
C TYR A 32 0.40 22.83 19.50
N ALA A 33 1.68 22.43 19.37
CA ALA A 33 2.79 23.39 19.34
C ALA A 33 2.79 24.26 18.08
N ALA A 34 2.40 23.70 16.93
CA ALA A 34 2.25 24.45 15.70
C ALA A 34 1.12 25.50 15.81
N ASP A 35 0.03 25.15 16.49
CA ASP A 35 -1.06 26.10 16.76
C ASP A 35 -0.67 27.16 17.76
N LEU A 36 0.09 26.81 18.81
CA LEU A 36 0.59 27.76 19.79
C LEU A 36 1.57 28.78 19.18
N ASN A 37 2.25 28.44 18.08
CA ASN A 37 3.13 29.34 17.33
C ASN A 37 2.38 30.42 16.52
N ARG A 38 1.05 30.36 16.40
CA ARG A 38 0.29 31.39 15.68
C ARG A 38 0.21 32.67 16.53
N PRO A 39 0.31 33.87 15.93
CA PRO A 39 0.23 35.13 16.67
C PRO A 39 -1.02 35.22 17.55
N GLY A 40 -0.87 35.64 18.82
CA GLY A 40 -1.96 35.84 19.77
C GLY A 40 -2.41 34.59 20.54
N ARG A 41 -1.91 33.38 20.22
CA ARG A 41 -2.37 32.13 20.85
C ARG A 41 -1.80 31.89 22.23
N ILE A 42 -0.53 32.24 22.46
CA ILE A 42 0.08 32.16 23.79
C ILE A 42 -0.59 33.16 24.72
N GLU A 43 -0.87 34.37 24.23
CA GLU A 43 -1.56 35.42 24.97
C GLU A 43 -2.99 34.98 25.34
N ALA A 44 -3.72 34.35 24.43
CA ALA A 44 -5.04 33.79 24.69
C ALA A 44 -5.00 32.68 25.75
N LEU A 45 -4.01 31.79 25.71
CA LEU A 45 -3.83 30.73 26.70
C LEU A 45 -3.49 31.31 28.09
N ILE A 46 -2.59 32.29 28.16
CA ILE A 46 -2.25 32.98 29.42
C ILE A 46 -3.45 33.75 29.97
N ALA A 47 -4.21 34.41 29.10
CA ALA A 47 -5.44 35.11 29.49
C ALA A 47 -6.45 34.13 30.08
N ALA A 48 -6.72 33.01 29.40
CA ALA A 48 -7.62 31.96 29.86
C ALA A 48 -7.18 31.39 31.22
N ALA A 49 -5.89 31.11 31.41
CA ALA A 49 -5.34 30.61 32.67
C ALA A 49 -5.46 31.63 33.82
N ARG A 50 -5.32 32.94 33.54
CA ARG A 50 -5.49 34.01 34.54
C ARG A 50 -6.94 34.22 34.94
N THR A 51 -7.88 33.96 34.03
CA THR A 51 -9.32 34.09 34.28
C THR A 51 -9.96 32.79 34.74
N TYR A 52 -9.20 31.69 34.80
CA TYR A 52 -9.73 30.39 35.20
C TYR A 52 -10.10 30.41 36.68
N ALA A 53 -11.39 30.47 36.94
CA ALA A 53 -11.99 30.28 38.25
C ALA A 53 -13.18 29.36 38.09
N HIS A 54 -13.33 28.37 38.98
CA HIS A 54 -14.56 27.58 39.01
C HIS A 54 -15.73 28.51 39.33
N PRO A 55 -16.76 28.59 38.49
CA PRO A 55 -17.90 29.45 38.75
C PRO A 55 -18.56 29.02 40.06
N SER A 56 -18.79 29.99 40.94
CA SER A 56 -19.52 29.81 42.21
C SER A 56 -21.03 29.67 41.98
N ILE A 57 -21.52 30.11 40.82
CA ILE A 57 -22.91 30.03 40.39
C ILE A 57 -22.94 29.42 39.00
N LEU A 58 -23.62 28.29 38.85
CA LEU A 58 -23.87 27.66 37.56
C LEU A 58 -25.12 28.28 36.92
N PRO A 59 -25.17 28.45 35.59
CA PRO A 59 -26.36 28.98 34.92
C PRO A 59 -27.50 27.95 34.91
N ALA A 60 -28.74 28.41 34.99
CA ALA A 60 -29.91 27.56 34.80
C ALA A 60 -29.95 27.04 33.35
N ASP A 61 -30.14 25.74 33.15
CA ASP A 61 -30.01 25.06 31.84
C ASP A 61 -31.34 24.77 31.13
N GLY A 62 -32.48 25.12 31.76
CA GLY A 62 -33.80 25.02 31.14
C GLY A 62 -34.27 23.59 30.84
N GLY A 63 -33.74 22.57 31.53
CA GLY A 63 -34.20 21.17 31.40
C GLY A 63 -33.81 20.54 30.06
N LYS A 64 -32.55 20.69 29.66
CA LYS A 64 -32.02 20.02 28.46
C LYS A 64 -31.28 18.75 28.88
N PRO A 65 -31.43 17.64 28.14
CA PRO A 65 -30.58 16.47 28.33
C PRO A 65 -29.10 16.87 28.25
N MET A 66 -28.31 16.39 29.19
CA MET A 66 -26.87 16.67 29.28
C MET A 66 -26.09 15.39 29.56
N VAL A 67 -24.88 15.28 29.00
CA VAL A 67 -23.91 14.27 29.40
C VAL A 67 -22.65 14.96 29.90
N ILE A 68 -22.23 14.58 31.11
CA ILE A 68 -21.01 15.04 31.77
C ILE A 68 -20.01 13.89 31.66
N ILE A 69 -18.89 14.14 30.99
CA ILE A 69 -17.80 13.19 30.82
C ILE A 69 -16.60 13.73 31.59
N ALA A 70 -16.07 12.94 32.53
CA ALA A 70 -14.93 13.31 33.35
C ALA A 70 -13.96 12.14 33.49
N GLY A 71 -12.67 12.43 33.64
CA GLY A 71 -11.69 11.43 34.04
C GLY A 71 -11.69 11.24 35.56
N ASP A 72 -11.47 10.01 36.03
CA ASP A 72 -11.33 9.73 37.46
C ASP A 72 -9.96 10.14 38.05
N GLU A 73 -8.97 10.43 37.20
CA GLU A 73 -7.64 10.92 37.56
C GLU A 73 -7.40 12.38 37.11
N ASP A 74 -8.47 13.15 36.84
CA ASP A 74 -8.39 14.56 36.44
C ASP A 74 -7.82 15.45 37.57
N ARG A 75 -6.72 16.15 37.27
CA ARG A 75 -6.01 17.05 38.20
C ARG A 75 -6.46 18.50 38.11
N ILE A 76 -7.25 18.86 37.10
CA ILE A 76 -7.72 20.21 36.80
C ILE A 76 -9.16 20.38 37.29
N LEU A 77 -10.01 19.37 37.07
CA LEU A 77 -11.38 19.33 37.57
C LEU A 77 -11.54 18.14 38.52
N SER A 78 -11.78 18.42 39.80
CA SER A 78 -11.88 17.35 40.79
C SER A 78 -13.14 16.51 40.59
N TYR A 79 -13.09 15.26 41.04
CA TYR A 79 -14.22 14.33 41.05
C TYR A 79 -15.50 14.98 41.66
N GLU A 80 -15.36 15.69 42.78
CA GLU A 80 -16.47 16.36 43.47
C GLU A 80 -17.06 17.51 42.64
N ALA A 81 -16.27 18.16 41.78
CA ALA A 81 -16.77 19.21 40.90
C ALA A 81 -17.67 18.64 39.80
N ALA A 82 -17.33 17.48 39.24
CA ALA A 82 -18.18 16.76 38.28
C ALA A 82 -19.49 16.26 38.93
N GLU A 83 -19.42 15.71 40.15
CA GLU A 83 -20.61 15.32 40.90
C GLU A 83 -21.48 16.53 41.29
N ARG A 84 -20.87 17.68 41.60
CA ARG A 84 -21.60 18.92 41.88
C ARG A 84 -22.35 19.40 40.64
N LEU A 85 -21.75 19.30 39.45
CA LEU A 85 -22.43 19.62 38.18
C LEU A 85 -23.61 18.68 37.94
N HIS A 86 -23.43 17.38 38.16
CA HIS A 86 -24.50 16.39 37.98
C HIS A 86 -25.67 16.63 38.94
N ARG A 87 -25.39 16.94 40.21
CA ARG A 87 -26.43 17.32 41.19
C ARG A 87 -27.14 18.62 40.85
N TYR A 88 -26.44 19.56 40.21
CA TYR A 88 -27.01 20.84 39.82
C TYR A 88 -27.93 20.71 38.60
N TYR A 89 -27.61 19.78 37.69
CA TYR A 89 -28.38 19.50 36.47
C TYR A 89 -29.06 18.12 36.55
N PRO A 90 -30.29 18.03 37.08
CA PRO A 90 -30.93 16.74 37.41
C PRO A 90 -31.23 15.85 36.20
N GLU A 91 -31.31 16.41 34.98
CA GLU A 91 -31.47 15.65 33.73
C GLU A 91 -30.12 15.28 33.06
N SER A 92 -29.01 15.52 33.75
CA SER A 92 -27.70 15.12 33.26
C SER A 92 -27.41 13.65 33.54
N SER A 93 -26.61 13.03 32.69
CA SER A 93 -25.90 11.78 32.97
C SER A 93 -24.44 12.10 33.28
N LEU A 94 -23.83 11.36 34.21
CA LEU A 94 -22.41 11.51 34.57
C LEU A 94 -21.68 10.20 34.27
N SER A 95 -20.61 10.28 33.48
CA SER A 95 -19.76 9.15 33.13
C SER A 95 -18.31 9.44 33.48
N PHE A 96 -17.74 8.62 34.38
CA PHE A 96 -16.32 8.63 34.67
C PHE A 96 -15.57 7.65 33.78
N LEU A 97 -14.51 8.12 33.13
CA LEU A 97 -13.59 7.29 32.38
C LEU A 97 -12.43 6.89 33.27
N SER A 98 -12.19 5.57 33.40
CA SER A 98 -11.18 5.05 34.31
C SER A 98 -9.77 5.20 33.76
N GLY A 99 -8.85 5.69 34.61
CA GLY A 99 -7.48 5.99 34.26
C GLY A 99 -7.34 7.20 33.32
N CYS A 100 -8.34 8.08 33.29
CA CYS A 100 -8.37 9.23 32.39
C CYS A 100 -8.12 10.53 33.15
N GLY A 101 -7.37 11.45 32.55
CA GLY A 101 -7.19 12.80 33.04
C GLY A 101 -8.26 13.78 32.55
N HIS A 102 -7.84 15.02 32.34
CA HIS A 102 -8.70 16.16 32.01
C HIS A 102 -9.16 16.22 30.55
N ILE A 103 -8.53 15.46 29.64
CA ILE A 103 -8.78 15.60 28.20
C ILE A 103 -9.26 14.25 27.63
N PRO A 104 -10.48 13.81 28.02
CA PRO A 104 -10.97 12.47 27.68
C PRO A 104 -11.04 12.20 26.18
N GLN A 105 -11.28 13.22 25.35
CA GLN A 105 -11.28 13.08 23.89
C GLN A 105 -9.91 12.76 23.29
N GLU A 106 -8.82 13.05 24.00
CA GLU A 106 -7.45 12.71 23.58
C GLU A 106 -6.94 11.44 24.28
N GLU A 107 -7.34 11.20 25.53
CA GLU A 107 -6.86 10.08 26.35
C GLU A 107 -7.65 8.78 26.13
N CYS A 108 -8.98 8.90 26.02
CA CYS A 108 -9.92 7.80 25.84
C CYS A 108 -10.88 8.13 24.68
N PRO A 109 -10.38 8.30 23.44
CA PRO A 109 -11.16 8.80 22.32
C PRO A 109 -12.31 7.86 21.91
N ALA A 110 -12.12 6.55 22.04
CA ALA A 110 -13.14 5.56 21.66
C ALA A 110 -14.31 5.55 22.65
N GLU A 111 -14.01 5.59 23.95
CA GLU A 111 -14.97 5.61 25.05
C GLU A 111 -15.74 6.94 25.05
N THR A 112 -15.02 8.05 24.89
CA THR A 112 -15.63 9.39 24.74
C THR A 112 -16.57 9.42 23.55
N ALA A 113 -16.14 8.92 22.39
CA ALA A 113 -16.99 8.85 21.20
C ALA A 113 -18.19 7.92 21.39
N ALA A 114 -18.05 6.80 22.11
CA ALA A 114 -19.14 5.88 22.40
C ALA A 114 -20.20 6.53 23.30
N ILE A 115 -19.79 7.23 24.36
CA ILE A 115 -20.69 7.97 25.25
C ILE A 115 -21.42 9.07 24.47
N LEU A 116 -20.70 9.86 23.67
CA LEU A 116 -21.30 10.90 22.83
C LEU A 116 -22.27 10.31 21.80
N LYS A 117 -21.92 9.17 21.19
CA LYS A 117 -22.79 8.50 20.21
C LYS A 117 -24.07 7.99 20.87
N ALA A 118 -23.96 7.35 22.04
CA ALA A 118 -25.12 6.88 22.80
C ALA A 118 -26.03 8.06 23.18
N PHE A 119 -25.45 9.16 23.66
CA PHE A 119 -26.19 10.36 24.04
C PHE A 119 -26.87 11.06 22.85
N ILE A 120 -26.22 11.14 21.69
CA ILE A 120 -26.75 11.84 20.51
C ILE A 120 -27.79 11.00 19.74
N PHE A 121 -27.61 9.68 19.66
CA PHE A 121 -28.38 8.81 18.77
C PHE A 121 -29.33 7.83 19.47
N ASP A 122 -29.43 7.87 20.80
CA ASP A 122 -30.35 7.06 21.61
C ASP A 122 -30.28 5.53 21.31
N GLU A 123 -29.08 5.05 20.93
CA GLU A 123 -28.83 3.62 20.69
C GLU A 123 -28.61 2.91 22.04
N LYS A 124 -29.51 1.99 22.41
CA LYS A 124 -29.29 1.01 23.49
C LYS A 124 -27.93 0.33 23.31
N GLU A 125 -27.18 0.24 24.41
CA GLU A 125 -25.83 -0.31 24.47
C GLU A 125 -25.66 -1.57 23.61
N PRO A 126 -24.73 -1.60 22.64
CA PRO A 126 -24.21 -2.87 22.15
C PRO A 126 -23.56 -3.58 23.34
N ALA A 127 -23.81 -4.90 23.46
CA ALA A 127 -23.27 -5.74 24.53
C ALA A 127 -21.79 -5.39 24.79
N PRO A 128 -21.38 -5.25 26.07
CA PRO A 128 -20.03 -4.83 26.39
C PRO A 128 -19.05 -5.77 25.70
N ILE A 129 -18.31 -5.22 24.74
CA ILE A 129 -17.05 -5.81 24.33
C ILE A 129 -16.25 -5.75 25.63
N ILE A 130 -16.12 -6.89 26.32
CA ILE A 130 -15.16 -7.02 27.39
C ILE A 130 -13.81 -6.78 26.71
N ALA A 131 -13.35 -5.53 26.77
CA ALA A 131 -11.98 -5.19 26.52
C ALA A 131 -11.22 -6.02 27.55
N GLN A 132 -10.58 -7.10 27.09
CA GLN A 132 -9.47 -7.62 27.85
C GLN A 132 -8.56 -6.42 28.10
N PRO A 133 -8.12 -6.19 29.35
CA PRO A 133 -7.27 -5.05 29.67
C PRO A 133 -6.17 -5.00 28.62
N GLU A 134 -5.98 -3.84 27.98
CA GLU A 134 -4.88 -3.64 27.04
C GLU A 134 -3.59 -3.85 27.83
N THR A 135 -3.17 -5.11 27.90
CA THR A 135 -1.83 -5.44 28.30
C THR A 135 -0.97 -4.75 27.26
N HIS A 136 -0.28 -3.68 27.65
CA HIS A 136 0.83 -3.15 26.88
C HIS A 136 1.80 -4.31 26.65
N ARG A 137 1.57 -5.04 25.56
CA ARG A 137 2.31 -6.24 25.22
C ARG A 137 3.68 -5.73 24.84
N LYS A 138 4.64 -5.87 25.75
CA LYS A 138 6.03 -5.45 25.53
C LYS A 138 6.48 -6.01 24.18
N MET A 139 6.75 -5.14 23.21
CA MET A 139 7.17 -5.52 21.87
C MET A 139 8.43 -6.40 21.96
N ARG A 140 8.40 -7.58 21.34
CA ARG A 140 9.52 -8.53 21.36
C ARG A 140 10.02 -8.76 19.93
N LEU A 141 11.03 -7.99 19.52
CA LEU A 141 11.68 -8.15 18.20
C LEU A 141 12.21 -9.58 17.95
N SER A 142 12.45 -10.36 19.01
CA SER A 142 12.81 -11.78 18.87
C SER A 142 11.73 -12.63 18.20
N ARG A 143 10.45 -12.21 18.24
CA ARG A 143 9.34 -12.90 17.57
C ARG A 143 9.38 -12.78 16.04
N LEU A 144 10.19 -11.87 15.50
CA LEU A 144 10.40 -11.77 14.05
C LEU A 144 11.18 -12.98 13.51
N PHE A 145 11.88 -13.72 14.36
CA PHE A 145 12.72 -14.85 13.98
C PHE A 145 12.15 -16.13 14.60
N ASP A 146 11.86 -17.12 13.76
CA ASP A 146 11.46 -18.44 14.26
C ASP A 146 12.67 -19.33 14.53
N PHE A 147 13.76 -19.11 13.78
CA PHE A 147 15.02 -19.84 13.93
C PHE A 147 16.19 -18.93 14.29
N TRP A 148 17.00 -19.39 15.24
CA TRP A 148 18.21 -18.71 15.67
C TRP A 148 19.41 -19.19 14.87
N ARG A 149 20.03 -18.27 14.13
CA ARG A 149 21.26 -18.47 13.36
C ARG A 149 22.22 -17.33 13.70
N PRO A 150 23.54 -17.47 13.48
CA PRO A 150 24.48 -16.38 13.72
C PRO A 150 24.06 -15.05 13.05
N GLY A 151 23.56 -15.11 11.82
CA GLY A 151 23.03 -13.94 11.11
C GLY A 151 21.79 -13.31 11.74
N THR A 152 20.88 -14.09 12.35
CA THR A 152 19.69 -13.53 13.02
C THR A 152 20.05 -12.88 14.35
N LEU A 153 21.05 -13.42 15.07
CA LEU A 153 21.63 -12.78 16.25
C LEU A 153 22.25 -11.41 15.91
N VAL A 154 23.05 -11.35 14.84
CA VAL A 154 23.64 -10.09 14.35
C VAL A 154 22.54 -9.08 14.00
N LEU A 155 21.53 -9.49 13.25
CA LEU A 155 20.43 -8.60 12.86
C LEU A 155 19.63 -8.11 14.08
N MET A 156 19.40 -8.98 15.06
CA MET A 156 18.75 -8.61 16.32
C MET A 156 19.58 -7.60 17.12
N VAL A 157 20.90 -7.77 17.19
CA VAL A 157 21.80 -6.79 17.84
C VAL A 157 21.71 -5.44 17.13
N ILE A 158 21.75 -5.44 15.79
CA ILE A 158 21.57 -4.22 14.99
C ILE A 158 20.22 -3.56 15.30
N LEU A 159 19.12 -4.30 15.28
CA LEU A 159 17.80 -3.76 15.59
C LEU A 159 17.73 -3.16 17.00
N LYS A 160 18.29 -3.82 18.01
CA LYS A 160 18.36 -3.29 19.39
C LYS A 160 19.18 -2.00 19.49
N ILE A 161 20.31 -1.93 18.78
CA ILE A 161 21.13 -0.71 18.70
C ILE A 161 20.31 0.43 18.07
N LEU A 162 19.53 0.16 17.02
CA LEU A 162 18.66 1.17 16.41
C LEU A 162 17.52 1.59 17.34
N THR A 163 16.94 0.66 18.10
CA THR A 163 15.95 1.00 19.13
C THR A 163 16.55 1.92 20.19
N PHE A 164 17.80 1.68 20.59
CA PHE A 164 18.54 2.56 21.50
C PHE A 164 18.76 3.95 20.89
N PHE A 165 19.15 4.06 19.62
CA PHE A 165 19.26 5.36 18.94
C PHE A 165 17.91 6.09 18.82
N ARG A 166 16.82 5.35 18.59
CA ARG A 166 15.47 5.93 18.58
C ARG A 166 15.09 6.46 19.97
N TRP A 167 15.43 5.72 21.02
CA TRP A 167 15.27 6.18 22.41
C TRP A 167 16.09 7.45 22.69
N LEU A 168 17.28 7.59 22.12
CA LEU A 168 18.10 8.81 22.16
C LEU A 168 17.52 9.97 21.30
N GLY A 169 16.35 9.81 20.69
CA GLY A 169 15.66 10.87 19.95
C GLY A 169 15.99 10.94 18.45
N VAL A 170 16.70 9.94 17.89
CA VAL A 170 16.88 9.85 16.44
C VAL A 170 15.52 9.57 15.80
N ARG A 171 15.02 10.55 15.04
CA ARG A 171 13.72 10.46 14.38
C ARG A 171 13.75 9.45 13.24
N VAL A 172 12.70 8.66 13.13
CA VAL A 172 12.45 7.77 12.00
C VAL A 172 11.74 8.55 10.90
N GLU A 173 12.22 8.44 9.66
CA GLU A 173 11.46 8.93 8.51
C GLU A 173 10.17 8.11 8.36
N GLN A 174 9.02 8.78 8.30
CA GLN A 174 7.68 8.18 8.21
C GLN A 174 7.42 7.26 6.97
N GLN A 175 8.41 6.95 6.13
CA GLN A 175 8.25 6.08 4.94
C GLN A 175 9.34 5.00 4.84
N SER A 176 9.59 4.28 5.93
CA SER A 176 10.67 3.29 5.99
C SER A 176 10.57 2.16 4.95
N TRP A 177 9.37 1.65 4.64
CA TRP A 177 9.17 0.66 3.57
C TRP A 177 9.63 1.19 2.18
N ARG A 178 9.43 2.47 1.89
CA ARG A 178 9.86 3.08 0.62
C ARG A 178 11.36 3.20 0.52
N LYS A 179 12.02 3.48 1.63
CA LYS A 179 13.49 3.46 1.69
C LYS A 179 14.03 2.06 1.39
N ILE A 180 13.41 1.04 1.96
CA ILE A 180 13.80 -0.37 1.82
C ILE A 180 13.55 -0.89 0.39
N SER A 181 12.33 -0.70 -0.12
CA SER A 181 11.92 -1.15 -1.46
C SER A 181 12.78 -0.57 -2.58
N ARG A 182 13.33 0.65 -2.43
CA ARG A 182 14.31 1.21 -3.39
C ARG A 182 15.56 0.35 -3.57
N PHE A 183 15.91 -0.52 -2.62
CA PHE A 183 17.05 -1.42 -2.73
C PHE A 183 16.67 -2.78 -3.31
N PHE A 184 15.49 -3.30 -2.94
CA PHE A 184 15.07 -4.65 -3.28
C PHE A 184 14.15 -4.76 -4.51
N LEU A 185 13.56 -3.65 -4.96
CA LEU A 185 12.57 -3.60 -6.06
C LEU A 185 13.05 -2.72 -7.23
N LYS A 186 14.29 -2.92 -7.69
CA LYS A 186 14.90 -2.09 -8.75
C LYS A 186 14.68 -2.60 -10.18
N ARG A 187 14.34 -3.87 -10.35
CA ARG A 187 14.27 -4.52 -11.66
C ARG A 187 12.87 -4.43 -12.25
N GLU A 188 12.76 -4.69 -13.54
CA GLU A 188 11.46 -4.59 -14.24
C GLU A 188 10.44 -5.59 -13.67
N TYR A 189 10.89 -6.80 -13.33
CA TYR A 189 10.05 -7.83 -12.71
C TYR A 189 9.60 -7.48 -11.28
N SER A 190 10.14 -6.43 -10.66
CA SER A 190 9.71 -5.96 -9.33
C SER A 190 8.56 -4.96 -9.41
N LYS A 191 8.21 -4.52 -10.61
CA LYS A 191 7.01 -3.71 -10.86
C LYS A 191 5.79 -4.62 -10.89
N PHE A 192 4.70 -4.12 -10.33
CA PHE A 192 3.40 -4.78 -10.41
C PHE A 192 2.56 -4.13 -11.51
N ALA A 193 1.57 -4.87 -12.02
CA ALA A 193 0.63 -4.33 -12.99
C ALA A 193 -0.82 -4.65 -12.62
N ILE A 194 -1.73 -3.75 -12.96
CA ILE A 194 -3.17 -3.88 -12.76
C ILE A 194 -3.86 -3.64 -14.11
N GLY A 195 -4.72 -4.57 -14.52
CA GLY A 195 -5.53 -4.44 -15.73
C GLY A 195 -6.83 -3.68 -15.46
N GLN A 196 -7.23 -2.81 -16.39
CA GLN A 196 -8.53 -2.16 -16.44
C GLN A 196 -9.16 -2.39 -17.80
N PHE A 197 -10.25 -3.16 -17.83
CA PHE A 197 -10.80 -3.67 -19.08
C PHE A 197 -12.14 -3.05 -19.46
N ARG A 198 -12.44 -3.06 -20.76
CA ARG A 198 -13.70 -2.63 -21.37
C ARG A 198 -14.06 -1.18 -21.08
N LEU A 199 -13.06 -0.30 -20.97
CA LEU A 199 -13.29 1.13 -20.77
C LEU A 199 -13.92 1.72 -22.03
N GLN A 200 -14.92 2.58 -21.87
CA GLN A 200 -15.58 3.21 -23.02
C GLN A 200 -14.66 4.28 -23.63
N ASN A 201 -14.41 4.16 -24.93
CA ASN A 201 -13.64 5.13 -25.70
C ASN A 201 -14.51 5.97 -26.65
N GLY A 202 -15.80 5.68 -26.80
CA GLY A 202 -16.70 6.40 -27.72
C GLY A 202 -16.58 5.91 -29.16
N GLU A 203 -17.39 6.46 -30.06
CA GLU A 203 -17.37 6.10 -31.49
C GLU A 203 -16.49 7.08 -32.27
N HIS A 204 -15.49 6.55 -32.99
CA HIS A 204 -14.54 7.35 -33.76
C HIS A 204 -14.38 6.78 -35.16
N PRO A 205 -14.23 7.63 -36.19
CA PRO A 205 -14.13 7.19 -37.58
C PRO A 205 -12.75 6.62 -37.94
N SER A 206 -11.72 6.95 -37.16
CA SER A 206 -10.35 6.51 -37.40
C SER A 206 -9.62 6.16 -36.11
N ARG A 207 -8.60 5.28 -36.23
CA ARG A 207 -7.71 4.92 -35.11
C ARG A 207 -7.03 6.15 -34.51
N ILE A 208 -6.54 7.05 -35.35
CA ILE A 208 -5.81 8.25 -34.92
C ILE A 208 -6.70 9.15 -34.07
N GLU A 209 -7.97 9.32 -34.44
CA GLU A 209 -8.92 10.10 -33.66
C GLU A 209 -9.26 9.43 -32.33
N ALA A 210 -9.45 8.10 -32.34
CA ALA A 210 -9.68 7.32 -31.14
C ALA A 210 -8.51 7.40 -30.14
N GLU A 211 -7.27 7.32 -30.65
CA GLU A 211 -6.04 7.45 -29.85
C GLU A 211 -5.89 8.85 -29.26
N LYS A 212 -6.09 9.91 -30.07
CA LYS A 212 -6.05 11.30 -29.58
C LYS A 212 -7.11 11.57 -28.51
N PHE A 213 -8.32 11.06 -28.69
CA PHE A 213 -9.40 11.21 -27.71
C PHE A 213 -9.04 10.51 -26.39
N LEU A 214 -8.50 9.30 -26.46
CA LEU A 214 -8.05 8.54 -25.31
C LEU A 214 -6.90 9.24 -24.59
N GLU A 215 -5.89 9.71 -25.32
CA GLU A 215 -4.75 10.47 -24.78
C GLU A 215 -5.20 11.70 -24.02
N GLN A 216 -6.12 12.48 -24.60
CA GLN A 216 -6.65 13.67 -23.95
C GLN A 216 -7.39 13.32 -22.65
N ARG A 217 -8.31 12.35 -22.69
CA ARG A 217 -9.04 11.90 -21.49
C ARG A 217 -8.11 11.33 -20.42
N LEU A 218 -7.09 10.60 -20.82
CA LEU A 218 -6.12 10.01 -19.91
C LEU A 218 -5.27 11.11 -19.27
N HIS A 219 -4.79 12.07 -20.06
CA HIS A 219 -4.03 13.19 -19.56
C HIS A 219 -4.82 14.03 -18.56
N ASP A 220 -6.09 14.35 -18.88
CA ASP A 220 -6.99 15.08 -17.97
C ASP A 220 -7.23 14.31 -16.66
N PHE A 221 -7.42 12.99 -16.75
CA PHE A 221 -7.52 12.13 -15.58
C PHE A 221 -6.24 12.19 -14.73
N LEU A 222 -5.06 11.99 -15.33
CA LEU A 222 -3.77 11.98 -14.65
C LEU A 222 -3.50 13.31 -13.91
N ILE A 223 -3.82 14.45 -14.54
CA ILE A 223 -3.70 15.78 -13.94
C ILE A 223 -4.55 15.90 -12.66
N GLY A 224 -5.73 15.29 -12.65
CA GLY A 224 -6.67 15.30 -11.54
C GLY A 224 -6.30 14.38 -10.37
N GLN A 225 -5.27 13.54 -10.48
CA GLN A 225 -4.89 12.54 -9.47
C GLN A 225 -3.51 12.82 -8.84
N PRO A 226 -3.42 13.60 -7.74
CA PRO A 226 -2.14 13.96 -7.10
C PRO A 226 -1.27 12.77 -6.67
N ASP A 227 -1.88 11.61 -6.39
CA ASP A 227 -1.16 10.40 -6.01
C ASP A 227 -0.35 9.79 -7.15
N LEU A 228 -0.65 10.16 -8.40
CA LEU A 228 0.12 9.78 -9.58
C LEU A 228 1.28 10.73 -9.89
N HIS A 229 1.41 11.85 -9.18
CA HIS A 229 2.41 12.90 -9.44
C HIS A 229 3.74 12.63 -8.71
N GLY A 230 4.20 11.37 -8.71
CA GLY A 230 5.41 10.96 -8.01
C GLY A 230 6.67 10.96 -8.88
N LEU A 231 7.74 11.58 -8.37
CA LEU A 231 9.10 11.36 -8.87
C LEU A 231 9.90 10.42 -7.97
N PRO A 232 10.78 9.60 -8.53
CA PRO A 232 11.80 8.94 -7.73
C PRO A 232 12.75 10.02 -7.18
N GLY A 233 12.92 10.05 -5.85
CA GLY A 233 13.88 10.95 -5.21
C GLY A 233 15.28 10.71 -5.78
N GLN A 234 15.87 11.72 -6.41
CA GLN A 234 17.11 11.58 -7.19
C GLN A 234 18.38 11.37 -6.35
N ARG A 235 18.28 11.44 -5.01
CA ARG A 235 19.39 11.24 -4.07
C ARG A 235 18.97 10.30 -2.94
N ILE A 236 19.94 9.52 -2.46
CA ILE A 236 19.82 8.47 -1.43
C ILE A 236 19.14 8.96 -0.12
N PHE A 237 19.12 10.27 0.12
CA PHE A 237 18.65 10.90 1.37
C PHE A 237 17.53 11.94 1.17
N LEU A 238 16.97 12.08 -0.03
CA LEU A 238 15.90 13.08 -0.25
C LEU A 238 14.51 12.43 -0.29
N ARG A 239 13.62 13.04 0.49
CA ARG A 239 12.17 12.82 0.60
C ARG A 239 11.50 12.74 -0.78
N ARG A 240 10.39 12.02 -0.91
CA ARG A 240 9.47 12.15 -2.06
C ARG A 240 9.21 13.65 -2.27
N GLN A 241 9.61 14.16 -3.43
CA GLN A 241 9.03 15.40 -3.94
C GLN A 241 7.80 14.96 -4.72
N GLN A 242 6.63 15.28 -4.17
CA GLN A 242 5.41 15.26 -4.97
C GLN A 242 5.56 16.42 -5.94
N GLU A 243 5.65 16.11 -7.23
CA GLU A 243 5.69 17.17 -8.23
C GLU A 243 4.31 17.80 -8.34
N LYS A 244 4.29 19.05 -8.77
CA LYS A 244 3.04 19.77 -8.99
C LYS A 244 2.42 19.48 -10.36
N PHE A 245 3.09 18.68 -11.19
CA PHE A 245 2.73 18.40 -12.58
C PHE A 245 2.67 16.90 -12.85
N CYS A 246 1.89 16.51 -13.87
CA CYS A 246 1.86 15.17 -14.43
C CYS A 246 1.83 15.26 -15.95
N ASP A 247 2.88 14.75 -16.61
CA ASP A 247 2.95 14.74 -18.07
C ASP A 247 2.72 13.32 -18.60
N LEU A 248 2.12 13.23 -19.79
CA LEU A 248 1.92 12.00 -20.53
C LEU A 248 2.86 11.96 -21.74
N MET A 249 3.51 10.82 -21.97
CA MET A 249 4.44 10.59 -23.07
C MET A 249 3.92 9.41 -23.89
N THR A 250 3.38 9.68 -25.08
CA THR A 250 2.94 8.62 -25.99
C THR A 250 4.16 8.12 -26.76
N ALA A 251 4.46 6.83 -26.69
CA ALA A 251 5.62 6.23 -27.33
C ALA A 251 5.19 5.16 -28.33
N GLU A 252 5.72 5.28 -29.55
CA GLU A 252 5.55 4.28 -30.59
C GLU A 252 6.72 3.31 -30.56
N ILE A 253 6.43 2.01 -30.69
CA ILE A 253 7.44 0.97 -30.75
C ILE A 253 7.27 0.09 -31.99
N ASP A 254 8.37 -0.47 -32.48
CA ASP A 254 8.34 -1.51 -33.50
C ASP A 254 8.06 -2.90 -32.90
N GLU A 255 7.88 -3.91 -33.75
CA GLU A 255 7.68 -5.31 -33.32
C GLU A 255 8.85 -5.86 -32.51
N ALA A 256 10.06 -5.35 -32.77
CA ALA A 256 11.21 -5.73 -31.99
C ALA A 256 11.12 -5.11 -30.60
N GLY A 257 10.39 -4.03 -30.33
CA GLY A 257 10.37 -3.29 -29.06
C GLY A 257 11.38 -2.14 -28.99
N ARG A 258 11.78 -1.58 -30.13
CA ARG A 258 12.56 -0.33 -30.23
C ARG A 258 11.60 0.84 -30.26
N ILE A 259 11.96 1.93 -29.57
CA ILE A 259 11.17 3.16 -29.61
C ILE A 259 11.42 3.85 -30.95
N LEU A 260 10.36 4.18 -31.68
CA LEU A 260 10.40 4.90 -32.94
C LEU A 260 10.25 6.40 -32.71
N SER A 261 9.26 6.79 -31.90
CA SER A 261 8.94 8.18 -31.61
C SER A 261 8.40 8.32 -30.19
N VAL A 262 8.51 9.52 -29.63
CA VAL A 262 7.90 9.89 -28.34
C VAL A 262 7.23 11.25 -28.51
N THR A 263 5.93 11.31 -28.29
CA THR A 263 5.11 12.51 -28.37
C THR A 263 4.73 12.97 -26.96
N PRO A 264 5.19 14.14 -26.51
CA PRO A 264 4.90 14.62 -25.17
C PRO A 264 3.59 15.41 -25.12
N HIS A 265 2.77 15.10 -24.11
CA HIS A 265 1.58 15.84 -23.70
C HIS A 265 1.88 16.41 -22.31
N PHE A 266 2.34 17.66 -22.27
CA PHE A 266 2.73 18.32 -21.04
C PHE A 266 1.52 18.90 -20.30
N ASP A 267 1.60 18.88 -18.97
CA ASP A 267 0.63 19.53 -18.10
C ASP A 267 0.48 21.02 -18.47
N PRO A 268 -0.72 21.45 -18.89
CA PRO A 268 -0.97 22.80 -19.39
C PRO A 268 -0.85 23.86 -18.28
N ARG A 269 -0.87 23.46 -17.00
CA ARG A 269 -0.69 24.36 -15.86
C ARG A 269 0.74 24.93 -15.77
N PHE A 270 1.68 24.42 -16.57
CA PHE A 270 3.10 24.79 -16.53
C PHE A 270 3.62 25.22 -17.91
N ALA A 271 4.51 26.22 -17.94
CA ALA A 271 5.06 26.78 -19.17
C ALA A 271 5.88 25.76 -19.99
N GLN A 272 5.74 25.82 -21.33
CA GLN A 272 6.36 24.89 -22.29
C GLN A 272 7.32 25.62 -23.27
N PRO A 273 8.63 25.28 -23.32
CA PRO A 273 9.56 25.81 -24.30
C PRO A 273 9.58 24.93 -25.54
N LYS A 274 8.90 25.37 -26.60
CA LYS A 274 8.78 24.62 -27.86
C LYS A 274 10.12 24.36 -28.57
N LEU A 275 11.10 25.26 -28.43
CA LEU A 275 12.32 25.28 -29.27
C LEU A 275 13.36 24.18 -28.95
N LEU A 276 13.25 23.49 -27.81
CA LEU A 276 14.30 22.57 -27.31
C LEU A 276 13.87 21.11 -27.15
N ILE A 277 12.58 20.81 -27.23
CA ILE A 277 12.04 19.49 -26.89
C ILE A 277 12.41 18.44 -27.94
N GLY A 278 12.33 18.77 -29.23
CA GLY A 278 12.60 17.80 -30.32
C GLY A 278 13.96 17.12 -30.20
N LYS A 279 15.03 17.90 -30.03
CA LYS A 279 16.40 17.37 -29.86
C LYS A 279 16.57 16.51 -28.60
N ILE A 280 15.84 16.84 -27.53
CA ILE A 280 15.85 16.04 -26.29
C ILE A 280 15.21 14.68 -26.55
N LEU A 281 14.05 14.66 -27.22
CA LEU A 281 13.34 13.43 -27.56
C LEU A 281 14.16 12.53 -28.50
N GLU A 282 14.74 13.09 -29.57
CA GLU A 282 15.64 12.37 -30.48
C GLU A 282 16.78 11.70 -29.71
N THR A 283 17.44 12.44 -28.83
CA THR A 283 18.54 11.91 -28.01
C THR A 283 18.06 10.80 -27.06
N ILE A 284 16.87 10.94 -26.47
CA ILE A 284 16.28 9.91 -25.60
C ILE A 284 16.03 8.63 -26.39
N VAL A 285 15.41 8.72 -27.57
CA VAL A 285 15.10 7.58 -28.43
C VAL A 285 16.38 6.85 -28.85
N GLU A 286 17.38 7.58 -29.35
CA GLU A 286 18.68 7.02 -29.74
C GLU A 286 19.34 6.25 -28.58
N VAL A 287 19.55 6.93 -27.45
CA VAL A 287 20.27 6.37 -26.29
C VAL A 287 19.49 5.21 -25.67
N HIS A 288 18.16 5.29 -25.61
CA HIS A 288 17.33 4.21 -25.09
C HIS A 288 17.48 2.94 -25.91
N ASN A 289 17.45 3.08 -27.25
CA ASN A 289 17.60 1.97 -28.18
C ASN A 289 19.02 1.38 -28.14
N GLU A 290 20.06 2.21 -28.04
CA GLU A 290 21.45 1.75 -27.84
C GLU A 290 21.61 0.93 -26.54
N CYS A 291 20.94 1.33 -25.47
CA CYS A 291 21.06 0.71 -24.15
C CYS A 291 20.13 -0.50 -23.93
N ARG A 292 19.44 -0.99 -24.97
CA ARG A 292 18.40 -2.02 -24.83
C ARG A 292 18.91 -3.39 -24.37
N HIS A 293 20.13 -3.75 -24.77
CA HIS A 293 20.76 -5.03 -24.42
C HIS A 293 21.30 -5.08 -22.97
N LEU A 294 21.29 -3.96 -22.25
CA LEU A 294 21.81 -3.88 -20.89
C LEU A 294 20.81 -4.43 -19.88
N SER A 295 21.33 -5.05 -18.81
CA SER A 295 20.54 -5.47 -17.64
C SER A 295 19.81 -4.27 -17.00
N ASP A 296 18.60 -4.49 -16.47
CA ASP A 296 17.76 -3.45 -15.88
C ASP A 296 18.49 -2.58 -14.84
N LEU A 297 19.32 -3.19 -13.99
CA LEU A 297 20.07 -2.50 -12.94
C LEU A 297 21.03 -1.43 -13.46
N LYS A 298 21.67 -1.67 -14.61
CA LYS A 298 22.69 -0.77 -15.20
C LYS A 298 22.10 0.19 -16.23
N ARG A 299 20.98 -0.21 -16.84
CA ARG A 299 20.39 0.46 -18.00
C ARG A 299 19.96 1.88 -17.68
N GLN A 300 19.17 2.10 -16.64
CA GLN A 300 18.66 3.43 -16.29
C GLN A 300 19.79 4.42 -16.00
N GLU A 301 20.82 3.99 -15.26
CA GLU A 301 21.97 4.84 -14.96
C GLU A 301 22.78 5.17 -16.21
N LYS A 302 22.95 4.19 -17.11
CA LYS A 302 23.66 4.39 -18.38
C LYS A 302 22.90 5.35 -19.31
N ILE A 303 21.59 5.16 -19.49
CA ILE A 303 20.72 6.08 -20.24
C ILE A 303 20.86 7.50 -19.68
N ARG A 304 20.75 7.66 -18.36
CA ARG A 304 20.89 8.96 -17.70
C ARG A 304 22.25 9.60 -17.98
N LYS A 305 23.34 8.85 -17.85
CA LYS A 305 24.71 9.37 -18.09
C LYS A 305 24.92 9.76 -19.56
N GLU A 306 24.54 8.90 -20.50
CA GLU A 306 24.75 9.15 -21.93
C GLU A 306 23.87 10.27 -22.47
N CYS A 307 22.58 10.32 -22.11
CA CYS A 307 21.70 11.45 -22.47
C CYS A 307 22.26 12.76 -21.93
N ARG A 308 22.62 12.83 -20.64
CA ARG A 308 23.22 14.04 -20.05
C ARG A 308 24.49 14.47 -20.78
N LYS A 309 25.35 13.52 -21.16
CA LYS A 309 26.58 13.78 -21.91
C LYS A 309 26.27 14.35 -23.30
N ARG A 310 25.42 13.70 -24.09
CA ARG A 310 25.06 14.12 -25.46
C ARG A 310 24.35 15.48 -25.47
N LEU A 311 23.38 15.66 -24.58
CA LEU A 311 22.59 16.89 -24.46
C LEU A 311 23.40 18.09 -23.94
N CYS A 312 24.35 17.88 -23.01
CA CYS A 312 25.13 18.97 -22.44
C CYS A 312 26.39 19.34 -23.24
N ARG A 313 26.92 18.44 -24.09
CA ARG A 313 28.11 18.70 -24.91
C ARG A 313 28.04 20.00 -25.73
N PRO A 314 26.95 20.31 -26.48
CA PRO A 314 26.86 21.54 -27.27
C PRO A 314 26.70 22.81 -26.43
N VAL A 315 26.31 22.71 -25.16
CA VAL A 315 26.05 23.85 -24.26
C VAL A 315 27.00 23.88 -23.07
N ARG A 316 28.19 23.27 -23.19
CA ARG A 316 29.16 23.11 -22.09
C ARG A 316 29.50 24.43 -21.40
N PHE A 317 29.61 25.53 -22.16
CA PHE A 317 29.96 26.86 -21.67
C PHE A 317 28.73 27.75 -21.34
N HIS A 318 27.51 27.21 -21.44
CA HIS A 318 26.27 27.95 -21.17
C HIS A 318 25.49 27.33 -19.99
N PRO A 319 25.83 27.67 -18.74
CA PRO A 319 25.30 26.99 -17.55
C PRO A 319 23.77 27.09 -17.44
N ARG A 320 23.17 28.24 -17.79
CA ARG A 320 21.71 28.43 -17.77
C ARG A 320 20.99 27.52 -18.78
N ARG A 321 21.49 27.45 -20.03
CA ARG A 321 20.93 26.57 -21.07
C ARG A 321 21.09 25.09 -20.69
N ARG A 322 22.22 24.74 -20.08
CA ARG A 322 22.48 23.38 -19.56
C ARG A 322 21.48 22.98 -18.49
N LEU A 323 21.23 23.85 -17.50
CA LEU A 323 20.25 23.59 -16.45
C LEU A 323 18.84 23.40 -17.03
N LEU A 324 18.45 24.25 -17.99
CA LEU A 324 17.17 24.15 -18.67
C LEU A 324 17.02 22.82 -19.43
N ILE A 325 18.01 22.44 -20.23
CA ILE A 325 17.98 21.15 -20.96
C ILE A 325 17.85 19.97 -20.00
N LEU A 326 18.60 19.99 -18.90
CA LEU A 326 18.56 18.94 -17.90
C LEU A 326 17.23 18.89 -17.15
N SER A 327 16.60 20.02 -16.84
CA SER A 327 15.28 20.01 -16.20
C SER A 327 14.22 19.41 -17.11
N TRP A 328 14.24 19.73 -18.40
CA TRP A 328 13.29 19.17 -19.38
C TRP A 328 13.53 17.68 -19.64
N PHE A 329 14.80 17.28 -19.73
CA PHE A 329 15.17 15.88 -19.81
C PHE A 329 14.64 15.09 -18.60
N GLU A 330 14.86 15.58 -17.37
CA GLU A 330 14.37 14.89 -16.18
C GLU A 330 12.84 14.87 -16.12
N ARG A 331 12.16 15.95 -16.52
CA ARG A 331 10.68 16.03 -16.62
C ARG A 331 10.12 14.97 -17.59
N ILE A 332 10.65 14.89 -18.82
CA ILE A 332 10.22 13.91 -19.83
C ILE A 332 10.45 12.48 -19.33
N MET A 333 11.65 12.18 -18.82
CA MET A 333 12.01 10.83 -18.36
C MET A 333 11.24 10.39 -17.11
N SER A 334 10.55 11.32 -16.45
CA SER A 334 9.70 11.04 -15.31
C SER A 334 8.19 11.02 -15.59
N GLY A 335 7.78 11.42 -16.79
CA GLY A 335 6.38 11.41 -17.19
C GLY A 335 5.78 10.00 -17.20
N THR A 336 4.46 9.93 -17.26
CA THR A 336 3.75 8.67 -17.50
C THR A 336 3.92 8.28 -18.96
N PHE A 337 4.37 7.07 -19.25
CA PHE A 337 4.46 6.58 -20.62
C PHE A 337 3.22 5.80 -21.01
N LEU A 338 2.70 6.07 -22.21
CA LEU A 338 1.60 5.35 -22.85
C LEU A 338 2.13 4.70 -24.13
N PHE A 339 1.84 3.40 -24.26
CA PHE A 339 2.13 2.62 -25.45
C PHE A 339 0.84 2.04 -26.02
N TYR A 340 0.75 1.94 -27.34
CA TYR A 340 -0.31 1.19 -28.00
C TYR A 340 0.16 -0.21 -28.34
N GLY A 341 -0.53 -1.20 -27.79
CA GLY A 341 -0.35 -2.61 -28.13
C GLY A 341 -1.07 -3.00 -29.42
N ARG A 342 -1.14 -4.31 -29.66
CA ARG A 342 -1.92 -4.87 -30.78
C ARG A 342 -3.41 -4.56 -30.59
N LEU A 343 -4.11 -4.30 -31.70
CA LEU A 343 -5.57 -4.19 -31.69
C LEU A 343 -6.19 -5.52 -31.26
N LEU A 344 -7.26 -5.45 -30.49
CA LEU A 344 -8.01 -6.63 -30.10
C LEU A 344 -8.79 -7.15 -31.32
N PRO A 345 -8.70 -8.45 -31.63
CA PRO A 345 -9.39 -9.03 -32.77
C PRO A 345 -10.91 -8.99 -32.58
N LYS A 346 -11.66 -9.08 -33.69
CA LYS A 346 -13.14 -9.09 -33.66
C LYS A 346 -13.72 -10.44 -33.21
N GLU A 347 -13.00 -11.52 -33.49
CA GLU A 347 -13.42 -12.86 -33.08
C GLU A 347 -13.29 -13.01 -31.57
N GLU A 348 -14.36 -13.47 -30.92
CA GLU A 348 -14.52 -13.42 -29.47
C GLU A 348 -13.50 -14.30 -28.70
N THR A 349 -13.20 -15.49 -29.20
CA THR A 349 -12.20 -16.40 -28.62
C THR A 349 -10.78 -15.83 -28.72
N ALA A 350 -10.43 -15.29 -29.88
CA ALA A 350 -9.15 -14.60 -30.10
C ALA A 350 -9.07 -13.29 -29.29
N LEU A 351 -10.21 -12.63 -29.08
CA LEU A 351 -10.30 -11.40 -28.30
C LEU A 351 -9.96 -11.68 -26.84
N ASP A 352 -10.57 -12.69 -26.23
CA ASP A 352 -10.29 -13.06 -24.84
C ASP A 352 -8.83 -13.48 -24.66
N ALA A 353 -8.28 -14.25 -25.61
CA ALA A 353 -6.87 -14.64 -25.60
C ALA A 353 -5.95 -13.42 -25.54
N VAL A 354 -6.14 -12.45 -26.43
CA VAL A 354 -5.28 -11.25 -26.47
C VAL A 354 -5.59 -10.29 -25.32
N ARG A 355 -6.84 -10.17 -24.89
CA ARG A 355 -7.27 -9.24 -23.83
C ARG A 355 -6.61 -9.56 -22.50
N PHE A 356 -6.67 -10.82 -22.08
CA PHE A 356 -6.22 -11.24 -20.75
C PHE A 356 -4.73 -11.61 -20.68
N THR A 357 -4.06 -11.77 -21.82
CA THR A 357 -2.61 -11.92 -21.88
C THR A 357 -1.90 -10.65 -21.40
N PRO A 358 -1.09 -10.70 -20.33
CA PRO A 358 -0.30 -9.56 -19.90
C PRO A 358 0.60 -9.03 -21.03
N PRO A 359 0.77 -7.71 -21.19
CA PRO A 359 1.69 -7.18 -22.18
C PRO A 359 3.13 -7.59 -21.86
N ASP A 360 3.96 -7.81 -22.89
CA ASP A 360 5.38 -8.07 -22.71
C ASP A 360 6.05 -6.85 -22.06
N LEU A 361 6.23 -6.92 -20.76
CA LEU A 361 6.84 -5.86 -19.97
C LEU A 361 8.31 -5.64 -20.35
N ARG A 362 8.93 -6.50 -21.16
CA ARG A 362 10.27 -6.26 -21.72
C ARG A 362 10.25 -5.37 -22.96
N ALA A 363 9.23 -5.51 -23.80
CA ALA A 363 9.00 -4.64 -24.94
C ALA A 363 8.46 -3.27 -24.51
N PHE A 364 7.45 -3.26 -23.63
CA PHE A 364 6.77 -2.06 -23.17
C PHE A 364 7.39 -1.47 -21.89
N ARG A 365 8.71 -1.45 -21.76
CA ARG A 365 9.39 -0.93 -20.56
C ARG A 365 9.27 0.59 -20.48
N HIS A 366 9.05 1.10 -19.26
CA HIS A 366 9.17 2.52 -18.99
C HIS A 366 10.56 3.05 -19.42
N PRO A 367 10.67 4.02 -20.36
CA PRO A 367 11.96 4.44 -20.90
C PRO A 367 12.87 5.17 -19.92
N GLY A 368 12.28 5.90 -18.97
CA GLY A 368 12.98 6.60 -17.90
C GLY A 368 12.74 5.99 -16.51
N TRP A 369 12.36 6.84 -15.57
CA TRP A 369 12.22 6.50 -14.14
C TRP A 369 10.92 7.03 -13.53
N GLY A 370 9.93 7.35 -14.35
CA GLY A 370 8.60 7.73 -13.93
C GLY A 370 7.88 6.62 -13.13
N GLN A 371 6.78 7.02 -12.50
CA GLN A 371 5.97 6.17 -11.64
C GLN A 371 5.13 5.16 -12.41
N THR A 372 4.60 5.58 -13.55
CA THR A 372 3.49 4.91 -14.22
C THR A 372 3.84 4.64 -15.67
N ASN A 373 3.50 3.45 -16.11
CA ASN A 373 3.66 3.00 -17.49
C ASN A 373 2.39 2.28 -17.92
N ILE A 374 1.85 2.60 -19.08
CA ILE A 374 0.52 2.15 -19.51
C ILE A 374 0.64 1.53 -20.89
N VAL A 375 0.07 0.34 -21.05
CA VAL A 375 -0.14 -0.27 -22.38
C VAL A 375 -1.63 -0.29 -22.68
N CYS A 376 -2.03 0.40 -23.73
CA CYS A 376 -3.40 0.46 -24.22
C CYS A 376 -3.61 -0.53 -25.37
N ARG A 377 -4.70 -1.30 -25.32
CA ARG A 377 -5.19 -2.09 -26.45
C ARG A 377 -6.60 -1.63 -26.78
N LEU A 378 -6.83 -1.23 -28.03
CA LEU A 378 -8.14 -0.83 -28.53
C LEU A 378 -8.83 -2.00 -29.22
N THR A 379 -10.15 -2.05 -29.14
CA THR A 379 -10.95 -2.93 -30.00
C THR A 379 -10.83 -2.55 -31.47
N ALA A 380 -11.09 -3.48 -32.38
CA ALA A 380 -11.03 -3.24 -33.82
C ALA A 380 -11.99 -2.15 -34.32
N ASP A 381 -13.04 -1.84 -33.56
CA ASP A 381 -13.99 -0.75 -33.80
C ASP A 381 -13.69 0.51 -32.97
N PHE A 382 -12.60 0.50 -32.20
CA PHE A 382 -12.10 1.58 -31.34
C PHE A 382 -13.05 2.05 -30.23
N ARG A 383 -14.15 1.33 -29.98
CA ARG A 383 -15.17 1.68 -28.99
C ARG A 383 -14.78 1.35 -27.56
N GLU A 384 -13.98 0.30 -27.38
CA GLU A 384 -13.48 -0.11 -26.07
C GLU A 384 -11.94 0.02 -26.02
N ALA A 385 -11.43 0.33 -24.83
CA ALA A 385 -10.02 0.33 -24.51
C ALA A 385 -9.74 -0.54 -23.28
N ASP A 386 -8.70 -1.37 -23.37
CA ASP A 386 -8.11 -2.09 -22.24
C ASP A 386 -6.78 -1.43 -21.87
N LEU A 387 -6.63 -1.03 -20.62
CA LEU A 387 -5.43 -0.38 -20.10
C LEU A 387 -4.73 -1.27 -19.09
N TRP A 388 -3.49 -1.62 -19.40
CA TRP A 388 -2.58 -2.31 -18.48
C TRP A 388 -1.67 -1.30 -17.80
N TRP A 389 -1.90 -1.07 -16.51
CA TRP A 389 -1.17 -0.11 -15.70
C TRP A 389 -0.04 -0.80 -14.96
N GLN A 390 1.19 -0.50 -15.33
CA GLN A 390 2.38 -0.93 -14.62
C GLN A 390 2.88 0.20 -13.70
N PHE A 391 3.10 -0.14 -12.43
CA PHE A 391 3.55 0.82 -11.42
C PHE A 391 4.91 0.46 -10.86
N ASN A 392 5.72 1.50 -10.64
CA ASN A 392 6.96 1.36 -9.90
C ASN A 392 6.68 1.23 -8.39
N HIS A 393 6.84 0.01 -7.88
CA HIS A 393 6.55 -0.34 -6.48
C HIS A 393 7.45 0.40 -5.46
N THR A 394 8.54 1.04 -5.88
CA THR A 394 9.34 1.91 -4.99
C THR A 394 8.64 3.22 -4.63
N MET A 395 7.57 3.59 -5.36
CA MET A 395 6.85 4.86 -5.20
C MET A 395 5.40 4.68 -4.73
N VAL A 396 4.70 3.64 -5.19
CA VAL A 396 3.28 3.39 -4.87
C VAL A 396 2.98 1.95 -4.46
N ASP A 397 1.86 1.77 -3.76
CA ASP A 397 1.35 0.46 -3.30
C ASP A 397 0.11 0.09 -4.11
N GLY A 398 -0.18 -1.20 -4.20
CA GLY A 398 -1.25 -1.72 -5.06
C GLY A 398 -2.65 -1.22 -4.69
N ALA A 399 -3.04 -1.27 -3.41
CA ALA A 399 -4.40 -0.92 -2.99
C ALA A 399 -4.78 0.55 -3.28
N PRO A 400 -3.96 1.56 -2.94
CA PRO A 400 -4.25 2.94 -3.35
C PRO A 400 -4.34 3.14 -4.87
N MET A 401 -3.48 2.46 -5.64
CA MET A 401 -3.54 2.56 -7.10
C MET A 401 -4.81 1.90 -7.65
N GLN A 402 -5.24 0.76 -7.09
CA GLN A 402 -6.50 0.15 -7.47
C GLN A 402 -7.69 1.09 -7.23
N GLU A 403 -7.72 1.82 -6.11
CA GLU A 403 -8.80 2.78 -5.85
C GLU A 403 -8.84 3.90 -6.91
N ILE A 404 -7.68 4.42 -7.31
CA ILE A 404 -7.58 5.41 -8.40
C ILE A 404 -8.07 4.79 -9.71
N LEU A 405 -7.74 3.54 -10.00
CA LEU A 405 -8.20 2.86 -11.22
C LEU A 405 -9.70 2.55 -11.18
N SER A 406 -10.27 2.25 -10.01
CA SER A 406 -11.71 2.15 -9.80
C SER A 406 -12.40 3.50 -10.08
N LEU A 407 -11.78 4.63 -9.70
CA LEU A 407 -12.26 5.97 -10.06
C LEU A 407 -12.18 6.23 -11.57
N LEU A 408 -11.08 5.86 -12.23
CA LEU A 408 -10.94 5.93 -13.69
C LEU A 408 -12.10 5.20 -14.36
N LYS A 409 -12.32 3.94 -13.98
CA LYS A 409 -13.36 3.09 -14.54
C LYS A 409 -14.76 3.65 -14.31
N LYS A 410 -15.01 4.22 -13.13
CA LYS A 410 -16.27 4.93 -12.82
C LYS A 410 -16.48 6.18 -13.67
N GLN A 411 -15.44 6.99 -13.87
CA GLN A 411 -15.51 8.22 -14.67
C GLN A 411 -15.65 7.92 -16.16
N TRP A 412 -14.98 6.87 -16.64
CA TRP A 412 -14.95 6.54 -18.05
C TRP A 412 -16.12 5.68 -18.51
N GLY A 413 -16.76 4.97 -17.59
CA GLY A 413 -17.78 3.98 -17.92
C GLY A 413 -17.17 2.70 -18.47
N CYS A 414 -18.01 1.67 -18.58
CA CYS A 414 -17.64 0.37 -19.11
C CYS A 414 -18.64 -0.07 -20.17
N ALA A 415 -18.18 -0.78 -21.20
CA ALA A 415 -19.04 -1.34 -22.24
C ALA A 415 -19.83 -2.60 -21.80
N GLY A 416 -19.89 -2.85 -20.48
CA GLY A 416 -20.53 -4.00 -19.86
C GLY A 416 -19.66 -4.61 -18.76
N PRO A 417 -20.15 -5.68 -18.09
CA PRO A 417 -19.34 -6.41 -17.13
C PRO A 417 -18.17 -7.12 -17.82
N LEU A 418 -17.06 -7.25 -17.10
CA LEU A 418 -15.96 -8.11 -17.52
C LEU A 418 -16.37 -9.58 -17.32
N ILE A 419 -16.14 -10.41 -18.33
CA ILE A 419 -16.41 -11.86 -18.29
C ILE A 419 -15.10 -12.57 -18.59
N PHE A 420 -14.72 -13.52 -17.74
CA PHE A 420 -13.54 -14.36 -17.92
C PHE A 420 -13.83 -15.55 -18.86
N PRO A 421 -12.79 -16.09 -19.52
CA PRO A 421 -12.93 -17.30 -20.33
C PRO A 421 -13.37 -18.49 -19.48
N SER A 422 -13.93 -19.52 -20.12
CA SER A 422 -14.28 -20.77 -19.45
C SER A 422 -13.03 -21.47 -18.92
N LEU A 423 -13.02 -21.91 -17.66
CA LEU A 423 -11.82 -22.41 -16.97
C LEU A 423 -11.13 -23.62 -17.65
N GLY A 424 -11.88 -24.45 -18.39
CA GLY A 424 -11.35 -25.58 -19.16
C GLY A 424 -11.02 -25.27 -20.63
N GLY A 425 -11.16 -24.02 -21.07
CA GLY A 425 -10.93 -23.60 -22.46
C GLY A 425 -9.46 -23.38 -22.79
N LEU A 426 -9.16 -23.30 -24.10
CA LEU A 426 -7.82 -23.03 -24.64
C LEU A 426 -7.19 -21.73 -24.10
N VAL A 427 -8.01 -20.70 -23.85
CA VAL A 427 -7.58 -19.38 -23.35
C VAL A 427 -7.23 -19.40 -21.86
N SER A 428 -7.75 -20.38 -21.10
CA SER A 428 -7.57 -20.46 -19.65
C SER A 428 -6.32 -21.23 -19.25
N GLN A 429 -5.55 -21.73 -20.23
CA GLN A 429 -4.27 -22.38 -19.99
C GLN A 429 -3.28 -21.41 -19.37
N PRO A 430 -2.44 -21.87 -18.41
CA PRO A 430 -1.42 -21.01 -17.80
C PRO A 430 -0.48 -20.40 -18.84
N GLU A 431 -0.47 -19.08 -18.93
CA GLU A 431 0.43 -18.37 -19.83
C GLU A 431 1.75 -18.09 -19.11
N LEU A 432 2.87 -18.57 -19.67
CA LEU A 432 4.21 -18.39 -19.11
C LEU A 432 4.98 -17.29 -19.85
N MET A 433 5.37 -16.22 -19.14
CA MET A 433 6.16 -15.11 -19.66
C MET A 433 7.56 -15.07 -19.06
N ASP A 434 8.60 -15.04 -19.90
CA ASP A 434 9.98 -14.84 -19.49
C ASP A 434 10.23 -13.39 -19.08
N CYS A 435 10.60 -13.19 -17.81
CA CYS A 435 10.92 -11.89 -17.25
C CYS A 435 12.43 -11.58 -17.25
N GLY A 436 13.26 -12.53 -17.69
CA GLY A 436 14.72 -12.49 -17.59
C GLY A 436 15.25 -13.10 -16.28
N ASP A 437 16.57 -13.31 -16.21
CA ASP A 437 17.25 -13.85 -15.02
C ASP A 437 16.72 -15.21 -14.54
N SER A 438 16.23 -16.06 -15.46
CA SER A 438 15.58 -17.35 -15.18
C SER A 438 14.29 -17.25 -14.34
N LEU A 439 13.69 -16.05 -14.31
CA LEU A 439 12.42 -15.79 -13.67
C LEU A 439 11.31 -15.73 -14.71
N PHE A 440 10.21 -16.39 -14.39
CA PHE A 440 9.01 -16.47 -15.20
C PHE A 440 7.83 -15.93 -14.41
N ARG A 441 6.81 -15.51 -15.15
CA ARG A 441 5.48 -15.22 -14.61
C ARG A 441 4.48 -16.13 -15.26
N ALA A 442 3.62 -16.74 -14.46
CA ALA A 442 2.44 -17.44 -14.92
C ALA A 442 1.19 -16.65 -14.59
N HIS A 443 0.24 -16.62 -15.52
CA HIS A 443 -1.10 -16.10 -15.31
C HIS A 443 -2.13 -17.16 -15.69
N PHE A 444 -3.09 -17.41 -14.81
CA PHE A 444 -4.16 -18.39 -15.03
C PHE A 444 -5.40 -18.07 -14.19
N PHE A 445 -6.51 -18.71 -14.51
CA PHE A 445 -7.79 -18.53 -13.81
C PHE A 445 -8.10 -19.73 -12.91
N ALA A 446 -8.70 -19.46 -11.74
CA ALA A 446 -9.11 -20.52 -10.81
C ALA A 446 -10.48 -20.23 -10.17
N ASP A 447 -11.26 -21.30 -9.95
CA ASP A 447 -12.57 -21.22 -9.27
C ASP A 447 -12.39 -21.25 -7.76
N PHE A 448 -12.59 -20.10 -7.10
CA PHE A 448 -12.49 -19.99 -5.65
C PHE A 448 -13.85 -20.15 -4.94
N THR A 449 -14.93 -20.46 -5.68
CA THR A 449 -16.27 -20.67 -5.11
C THR A 449 -16.27 -21.70 -3.97
N PRO A 450 -15.55 -22.84 -4.04
CA PRO A 450 -15.47 -23.78 -2.92
C PRO A 450 -14.92 -23.15 -1.64
N LEU A 451 -13.84 -22.36 -1.76
CA LEU A 451 -13.25 -21.66 -0.61
C LEU A 451 -14.15 -20.56 -0.05
N LEU A 452 -14.89 -19.85 -0.90
CA LEU A 452 -15.84 -18.83 -0.46
C LEU A 452 -17.03 -19.43 0.30
N ARG A 453 -17.52 -20.61 -0.12
CA ARG A 453 -18.54 -21.38 0.59
C ARG A 453 -18.01 -21.86 1.93
N LEU A 454 -16.81 -22.45 1.95
CA LEU A 454 -16.13 -22.87 3.18
C LEU A 454 -15.97 -21.70 4.16
N ARG A 455 -15.47 -20.55 3.69
CA ARG A 455 -15.33 -19.32 4.48
C ARG A 455 -16.67 -18.89 5.10
N SER A 456 -17.75 -18.97 4.33
CA SER A 456 -19.10 -18.64 4.80
C SER A 456 -19.58 -19.62 5.87
N SER A 457 -19.28 -20.92 5.69
CA SER A 457 -19.57 -21.96 6.67
C SER A 457 -18.81 -21.73 7.99
N LEU A 458 -17.49 -21.51 7.91
CA LEU A 458 -16.64 -21.23 9.08
C LEU A 458 -17.08 -19.98 9.84
N ASN A 459 -17.50 -18.93 9.14
CA ASN A 459 -18.04 -17.73 9.78
C ASN A 459 -19.34 -18.00 10.54
N ARG A 460 -20.16 -18.97 10.12
CA ARG A 460 -21.36 -19.34 10.88
C ARG A 460 -21.04 -20.19 12.10
N MET A 461 -20.06 -21.09 11.99
CA MET A 461 -19.75 -22.09 13.04
C MET A 461 -18.73 -21.61 14.09
N CYS A 462 -17.71 -20.88 13.66
CA CYS A 462 -16.48 -20.70 14.44
C CYS A 462 -16.10 -19.23 14.68
N THR A 463 -16.94 -18.25 14.35
CA THR A 463 -16.60 -16.82 14.53
C THR A 463 -16.12 -16.46 15.95
N PRO A 464 -16.75 -16.95 17.04
CA PRO A 464 -16.26 -16.68 18.39
C PRO A 464 -14.87 -17.29 18.64
N GLN A 465 -14.61 -18.49 18.11
CA GLN A 465 -13.35 -19.23 18.29
C GLN A 465 -12.20 -18.59 17.49
N MET A 466 -12.51 -18.01 16.33
CA MET A 466 -11.57 -17.34 15.43
C MET A 466 -11.28 -15.88 15.81
N ASN A 467 -11.90 -15.37 16.89
CA ASN A 467 -11.86 -13.97 17.30
C ASN A 467 -12.18 -13.00 16.14
N GLY A 468 -13.20 -13.34 15.34
CA GLY A 468 -13.60 -12.58 14.15
C GLY A 468 -13.89 -13.46 12.95
N LYS A 469 -14.10 -12.82 11.80
CA LYS A 469 -14.38 -13.53 10.53
C LYS A 469 -13.14 -14.22 10.00
N ALA A 470 -13.32 -15.35 9.34
CA ALA A 470 -12.29 -16.01 8.55
C ALA A 470 -11.80 -15.08 7.43
N SER A 471 -10.48 -14.91 7.35
CA SER A 471 -9.81 -14.17 6.29
C SER A 471 -9.58 -15.08 5.10
N PHE A 472 -9.89 -14.59 3.90
CA PHE A 472 -9.59 -15.33 2.68
C PHE A 472 -8.08 -15.56 2.51
N ALA A 473 -7.25 -14.60 2.93
CA ALA A 473 -5.80 -14.76 2.91
C ALA A 473 -5.31 -15.86 3.88
N ALA A 474 -5.98 -16.04 5.03
CA ALA A 474 -5.63 -17.09 5.97
C ALA A 474 -5.96 -18.49 5.40
N LEU A 475 -7.12 -18.65 4.75
CA LEU A 475 -7.46 -19.89 4.05
C LEU A 475 -6.41 -20.27 3.00
N LEU A 476 -5.97 -19.29 2.20
CA LEU A 476 -4.90 -19.49 1.22
C LEU A 476 -3.57 -19.86 1.88
N MET A 477 -3.09 -19.05 2.84
CA MET A 477 -1.80 -19.29 3.49
C MET A 477 -1.75 -20.64 4.20
N TRP A 478 -2.79 -20.98 4.97
CA TRP A 478 -2.86 -22.24 5.71
C TRP A 478 -3.00 -23.43 4.78
N GLY A 479 -3.90 -23.36 3.80
CA GLY A 479 -4.07 -24.43 2.83
C GLY A 479 -2.81 -24.68 2.01
N LEU A 480 -2.10 -23.61 1.57
CA LEU A 480 -0.89 -23.75 0.77
C LEU A 480 0.20 -24.43 1.57
N ALA A 481 0.35 -24.08 2.86
CA ALA A 481 1.36 -24.66 3.74
C ALA A 481 1.25 -26.19 3.93
N ARG A 482 0.12 -26.80 3.57
CA ARG A 482 -0.06 -28.26 3.59
C ARG A 482 0.59 -28.95 2.39
N HIS A 483 0.83 -28.23 1.30
CA HIS A 483 1.56 -28.75 0.17
C HIS A 483 3.06 -28.88 0.51
N PRO A 484 3.75 -29.98 0.13
CA PRO A 484 5.15 -30.22 0.51
C PRO A 484 6.11 -29.08 0.20
N TYR A 485 5.91 -28.37 -0.91
CA TYR A 485 6.76 -27.24 -1.31
C TYR A 485 6.68 -26.04 -0.34
N PHE A 486 5.49 -25.76 0.20
CA PHE A 486 5.23 -24.62 1.08
C PHE A 486 5.38 -24.94 2.57
N ARG A 487 5.46 -26.22 2.92
CA ARG A 487 5.67 -26.66 4.30
C ARG A 487 6.95 -26.05 4.88
N GLY A 488 6.89 -25.50 6.09
CA GLY A 488 8.00 -24.81 6.76
C GLY A 488 8.37 -23.44 6.19
N ARG A 489 7.74 -23.00 5.10
CA ARG A 489 8.05 -21.72 4.46
C ARG A 489 7.38 -20.58 5.20
N LYS A 490 8.12 -19.50 5.40
CA LYS A 490 7.58 -18.26 5.96
C LYS A 490 6.92 -17.46 4.86
N MET A 491 5.65 -17.15 5.04
CA MET A 491 4.80 -16.43 4.09
C MET A 491 4.61 -14.99 4.54
N LEU A 492 4.71 -14.08 3.57
CA LEU A 492 4.49 -12.64 3.71
C LEU A 492 3.16 -12.26 3.06
N LEU A 493 2.32 -11.52 3.79
CA LEU A 493 1.12 -10.88 3.30
C LEU A 493 1.21 -9.36 3.57
N PRO A 494 1.31 -8.52 2.52
CA PRO A 494 1.18 -7.08 2.67
C PRO A 494 -0.24 -6.68 3.04
N VAL A 495 -0.38 -5.72 3.96
CA VAL A 495 -1.66 -5.25 4.49
C VAL A 495 -1.70 -3.74 4.36
N ASP A 496 -2.76 -3.20 3.75
CA ASP A 496 -2.98 -1.75 3.72
C ASP A 496 -3.40 -1.24 5.10
N CYS A 497 -2.64 -0.29 5.65
CA CYS A 497 -2.87 0.31 6.96
C CYS A 497 -3.19 1.79 6.79
N ARG A 498 -4.35 2.21 7.30
CA ARG A 498 -4.70 3.62 7.40
C ARG A 498 -4.22 4.12 8.75
N CYS A 499 -3.31 5.10 8.77
CA CYS A 499 -2.93 5.75 10.02
C CYS A 499 -4.16 6.44 10.65
N PRO A 500 -4.27 6.45 11.99
CA PRO A 500 -5.37 7.11 12.71
C PRO A 500 -5.49 8.61 12.40
N ASP A 501 -4.38 9.25 12.03
CA ASP A 501 -4.32 10.68 11.69
C ASP A 501 -4.89 11.04 10.31
N HIS A 502 -5.41 10.05 9.56
CA HIS A 502 -5.91 10.16 8.18
C HIS A 502 -4.93 10.80 7.18
N SER A 503 -3.67 11.06 7.56
CA SER A 503 -2.80 11.93 6.79
C SER A 503 -2.09 11.17 5.68
N LYS A 504 -1.71 9.89 5.91
CA LYS A 504 -1.04 9.00 4.93
C LYS A 504 -1.26 7.51 5.20
N ARG A 505 -1.59 6.74 4.15
CA ARG A 505 -1.61 5.26 4.20
C ARG A 505 -0.20 4.69 4.30
N GLN A 506 -0.06 3.57 4.99
CA GLN A 506 1.18 2.82 5.16
C GLN A 506 0.98 1.34 4.84
N LEU A 507 2.06 0.68 4.42
CA LEU A 507 2.06 -0.77 4.20
C LEU A 507 2.50 -1.49 5.48
N GLY A 508 1.59 -2.28 6.05
CA GLY A 508 1.89 -3.27 7.07
C GLY A 508 2.25 -4.62 6.47
N LEU A 509 2.92 -5.47 7.26
CA LEU A 509 3.32 -6.81 6.82
C LEU A 509 2.90 -7.84 7.86
N LEU A 510 2.08 -8.81 7.45
CA LEU A 510 1.82 -10.02 8.21
C LEU A 510 2.80 -11.10 7.74
N ILE A 511 3.59 -11.64 8.67
CA ILE A 511 4.64 -12.61 8.36
C ILE A 511 4.50 -13.79 9.29
N THR A 512 4.30 -15.00 8.74
CA THR A 512 4.04 -16.18 9.56
C THR A 512 4.40 -17.49 8.85
N ARG A 513 4.48 -18.57 9.62
CA ARG A 513 4.63 -19.95 9.17
C ARG A 513 3.35 -20.71 9.51
N PRO A 514 2.42 -20.86 8.55
CA PRO A 514 1.11 -21.42 8.85
C PRO A 514 1.16 -22.87 9.35
N ASP A 515 2.17 -23.64 8.95
CA ASP A 515 2.37 -25.04 9.36
C ASP A 515 2.67 -25.22 10.85
N ARG A 516 3.11 -24.17 11.57
CA ARG A 516 3.32 -24.24 13.02
C ARG A 516 2.03 -24.43 13.82
N TYR A 517 0.89 -24.25 13.17
CA TYR A 517 -0.44 -24.40 13.77
C TYR A 517 -1.06 -25.77 13.47
N ASP A 518 -0.39 -26.64 12.72
CA ASP A 518 -0.81 -28.04 12.48
C ASP A 518 -0.33 -28.89 13.67
N GLN A 519 -1.11 -28.89 14.75
CA GLN A 519 -0.78 -29.57 16.02
C GLN A 519 -1.36 -30.99 16.08
N GLY A 520 -2.14 -31.40 15.08
CA GLY A 520 -2.67 -32.77 14.96
C GLY A 520 -3.84 -33.06 15.89
N THR A 521 -4.50 -32.03 16.45
CA THR A 521 -5.67 -32.22 17.33
C THR A 521 -6.94 -32.43 16.52
N SER A 522 -7.26 -31.49 15.64
CA SER A 522 -8.29 -31.56 14.59
C SER A 522 -7.96 -30.47 13.56
N PRO A 523 -8.07 -30.74 12.24
CA PRO A 523 -7.81 -29.74 11.22
C PRO A 523 -8.61 -28.44 11.40
N LEU A 524 -9.86 -28.54 11.86
CA LEU A 524 -10.70 -27.37 12.12
C LEU A 524 -10.17 -26.54 13.29
N ASN A 525 -9.78 -27.18 14.39
CA ASN A 525 -9.23 -26.49 15.56
C ASN A 525 -7.89 -25.83 15.23
N ASP A 526 -7.02 -26.55 14.52
CA ASP A 526 -5.72 -26.09 14.07
C ASP A 526 -5.85 -24.86 13.14
N PHE A 527 -6.82 -24.89 12.22
CA PHE A 527 -7.16 -23.72 11.40
C PHE A 527 -7.72 -22.56 12.23
N CYS A 528 -8.64 -22.82 13.18
CA CYS A 528 -9.19 -21.78 14.04
C CYS A 528 -8.10 -21.07 14.86
N GLN A 529 -7.12 -21.80 15.39
CA GLN A 529 -5.96 -21.22 16.07
C GLN A 529 -5.13 -20.31 15.15
N PHE A 530 -4.85 -20.78 13.93
CA PHE A 530 -4.14 -19.98 12.93
C PHE A 530 -4.93 -18.72 12.56
N GLN A 531 -6.24 -18.84 12.34
CA GLN A 531 -7.11 -17.73 12.00
C GLN A 531 -7.21 -16.69 13.13
N THR A 532 -7.27 -17.14 14.38
CA THR A 532 -7.19 -16.26 15.55
C THR A 532 -5.88 -15.49 15.58
N PHE A 533 -4.75 -16.16 15.33
CA PHE A 533 -3.46 -15.49 15.19
C PHE A 533 -3.48 -14.43 14.08
N VAL A 534 -4.01 -14.76 12.90
CA VAL A 534 -4.10 -13.82 11.77
C VAL A 534 -4.98 -12.61 12.12
N ASN A 535 -6.15 -12.82 12.71
CA ASN A 535 -7.06 -11.72 13.07
C ASN A 535 -6.44 -10.76 14.09
N LEU A 536 -5.80 -11.30 15.13
CA LEU A 536 -5.09 -10.51 16.13
C LEU A 536 -3.97 -9.67 15.48
N HIS A 537 -3.11 -10.28 14.67
CA HIS A 537 -1.99 -9.56 14.05
C HIS A 537 -2.45 -8.57 12.97
N LEU A 538 -3.50 -8.88 12.21
CA LEU A 538 -4.10 -7.90 11.27
C LEU A 538 -4.62 -6.67 12.01
N ASN A 539 -5.22 -6.84 13.20
CA ASN A 539 -5.66 -5.73 14.03
C ASN A 539 -4.47 -4.91 14.57
N GLU A 540 -3.46 -5.58 15.13
CA GLU A 540 -2.21 -4.93 15.60
C GLU A 540 -1.51 -4.15 14.48
N ILE A 541 -1.42 -4.73 13.28
CA ILE A 541 -0.84 -4.10 12.09
C ILE A 541 -1.61 -2.84 11.71
N ARG A 542 -2.95 -2.91 11.65
CA ARG A 542 -3.80 -1.75 11.33
C ARG A 542 -3.72 -0.63 12.35
N ARG A 543 -3.50 -0.97 13.63
CA ARG A 543 -3.25 0.00 14.72
C ARG A 543 -1.81 0.54 14.73
N GLY A 544 -0.92 0.02 13.88
CA GLY A 544 0.50 0.39 13.85
C GLY A 544 1.30 -0.16 15.05
N GLN A 545 0.76 -1.12 15.78
CA GLN A 545 1.33 -1.68 17.02
C GLN A 545 2.08 -3.00 16.80
N ALA A 546 2.07 -3.55 15.59
CA ALA A 546 2.72 -4.82 15.28
C ALA A 546 4.26 -4.74 15.30
N GLU A 547 4.93 -5.84 15.70
CA GLU A 547 6.39 -5.90 15.69
C GLU A 547 7.00 -5.67 14.29
N THR A 548 6.29 -6.05 13.23
CA THR A 548 6.70 -5.81 11.84
C THR A 548 6.67 -4.32 11.48
N SER A 549 5.72 -3.55 12.02
CA SER A 549 5.67 -2.09 11.86
C SER A 549 6.87 -1.43 12.54
N GLU A 550 7.22 -1.87 13.75
CA GLU A 550 8.41 -1.39 14.47
C GLU A 550 9.70 -1.77 13.74
N MET A 551 9.80 -3.01 13.25
CA MET A 551 10.93 -3.45 12.42
C MET A 551 11.11 -2.59 11.17
N LEU A 552 10.03 -2.34 10.42
CA LEU A 552 10.08 -1.46 9.25
C LEU A 552 10.54 -0.06 9.65
N SER A 553 9.99 0.49 10.72
CA SER A 553 10.40 1.78 11.30
C SER A 553 11.91 1.84 11.56
N LEU A 554 12.45 0.89 12.31
CA LEU A 554 13.88 0.79 12.62
C LEU A 554 14.74 0.64 11.37
N PHE A 555 14.29 -0.15 10.41
CA PHE A 555 14.97 -0.25 9.12
C PHE A 555 15.04 1.11 8.44
N GLY A 556 14.04 1.96 8.53
CA GLY A 556 14.11 3.34 8.00
C GLY A 556 15.31 4.16 8.49
N MET A 557 15.87 3.82 9.65
CA MET A 557 17.06 4.48 10.21
C MET A 557 18.38 3.96 9.62
N LEU A 558 18.40 2.74 9.07
CA LEU A 558 19.63 2.12 8.57
C LEU A 558 20.15 2.82 7.31
N HIS A 559 21.48 2.95 7.23
CA HIS A 559 22.13 3.35 5.99
C HIS A 559 21.99 2.23 4.94
N PRO A 560 21.68 2.57 3.67
CA PRO A 560 21.55 1.62 2.56
C PRO A 560 22.60 0.51 2.44
N PHE A 561 23.85 0.86 2.75
CA PHE A 561 24.98 -0.06 2.76
C PHE A 561 24.71 -1.30 3.63
N PHE A 562 24.04 -1.12 4.78
CA PHE A 562 23.76 -2.23 5.69
C PHE A 562 22.81 -3.25 5.08
N TYR A 563 21.82 -2.85 4.28
CA TYR A 563 20.93 -3.83 3.62
C TYR A 563 21.67 -4.65 2.57
N LEU A 564 22.53 -4.00 1.78
CA LEU A 564 23.33 -4.68 0.77
C LEU A 564 24.33 -5.65 1.42
N LEU A 565 24.92 -5.23 2.54
CA LEU A 565 25.83 -6.05 3.33
C LEU A 565 25.10 -7.24 3.97
N THR A 566 23.94 -7.03 4.61
CA THR A 566 23.18 -8.11 5.23
C THR A 566 22.62 -9.08 4.20
N GLN A 567 22.17 -8.60 3.03
CA GLN A 567 21.75 -9.47 1.94
C GLN A 567 22.89 -10.36 1.44
N LYS A 568 24.12 -9.83 1.37
CA LYS A 568 25.28 -10.58 0.90
C LYS A 568 25.84 -11.55 1.94
N LEU A 569 25.91 -11.13 3.21
CA LEU A 569 26.54 -11.91 4.27
C LEU A 569 25.57 -12.86 5.00
N TYR A 570 24.31 -12.45 5.14
CA TYR A 570 23.31 -13.14 5.95
C TYR A 570 21.93 -13.20 5.25
N PRO A 571 21.83 -13.73 4.02
CA PRO A 571 20.58 -13.77 3.26
C PRO A 571 19.44 -14.46 4.03
N HIS A 572 19.74 -15.59 4.67
CA HIS A 572 18.76 -16.32 5.49
C HIS A 572 18.20 -15.53 6.67
N ALA A 573 18.94 -14.55 7.20
CA ALA A 573 18.42 -13.72 8.29
C ALA A 573 17.34 -12.74 7.80
N LEU A 574 17.47 -12.23 6.57
CA LEU A 574 16.45 -11.41 5.93
C LEU A 574 15.24 -12.25 5.51
N GLU A 575 15.46 -13.47 5.00
CA GLU A 575 14.41 -14.44 4.68
C GLU A 575 13.56 -14.80 5.92
N GLU A 576 14.20 -15.05 7.06
CA GLU A 576 13.51 -15.29 8.32
C GLU A 576 12.65 -14.11 8.74
N MET A 577 13.09 -12.90 8.43
CA MET A 577 12.45 -11.68 8.93
C MET A 577 11.36 -11.16 8.00
N LEU A 578 11.53 -11.27 6.67
CA LEU A 578 10.63 -10.75 5.64
C LEU A 578 9.79 -11.83 4.94
N GLY A 579 10.04 -13.10 5.21
CA GLY A 579 9.37 -14.22 4.54
C GLY A 579 10.04 -14.61 3.22
N THR A 580 9.94 -15.90 2.91
CA THR A 580 10.52 -16.51 1.70
C THR A 580 9.52 -16.63 0.54
N VAL A 581 8.22 -16.58 0.85
CA VAL A 581 7.10 -16.64 -0.09
C VAL A 581 6.27 -15.38 0.10
N GLY A 582 5.88 -14.72 -0.98
CA GLY A 582 4.98 -13.57 -0.92
C GLY A 582 3.60 -13.89 -1.46
N ILE A 583 2.55 -13.41 -0.79
CA ILE A 583 1.17 -13.49 -1.24
C ILE A 583 0.58 -12.10 -1.15
N SER A 584 -0.03 -11.60 -2.23
CA SER A 584 -0.68 -10.29 -2.23
C SER A 584 -2.07 -10.39 -2.86
N ILE A 585 -3.04 -9.74 -2.23
CA ILE A 585 -4.44 -9.80 -2.67
C ILE A 585 -4.97 -8.37 -2.80
N ILE A 586 -5.51 -8.05 -3.96
CA ILE A 586 -6.24 -6.81 -4.21
C ILE A 586 -7.63 -7.20 -4.70
N ALA A 587 -8.58 -7.30 -3.79
CA ALA A 587 -9.89 -7.90 -4.04
C ALA A 587 -10.72 -7.18 -5.12
N GLU A 588 -10.45 -5.89 -5.37
CA GLU A 588 -11.14 -5.11 -6.41
C GLU A 588 -10.42 -5.12 -7.77
N ALA A 589 -9.18 -5.60 -7.83
CA ALA A 589 -8.43 -5.63 -9.08
C ALA A 589 -8.96 -6.73 -9.99
N GLU A 590 -9.26 -6.42 -11.25
CA GLU A 590 -9.74 -7.42 -12.20
C GLU A 590 -8.66 -8.45 -12.52
N ILE A 591 -7.48 -7.96 -12.87
CA ILE A 591 -6.25 -8.75 -13.01
C ILE A 591 -5.13 -8.01 -12.28
N PHE A 592 -4.40 -8.73 -11.45
CA PHE A 592 -3.26 -8.21 -10.68
C PHE A 592 -2.02 -9.07 -10.91
N ILE A 593 -1.04 -8.49 -11.59
CA ILE A 593 0.24 -9.13 -11.93
C ILE A 593 1.25 -8.90 -10.81
N SER A 594 1.84 -10.00 -10.33
CA SER A 594 2.67 -10.04 -9.13
C SER A 594 3.97 -9.26 -9.29
N PRO A 595 4.35 -8.42 -8.31
CA PRO A 595 5.73 -8.00 -8.18
C PRO A 595 6.57 -9.18 -7.70
N GLN A 596 7.83 -9.29 -8.16
CA GLN A 596 8.80 -10.20 -7.55
C GLN A 596 9.94 -9.40 -6.91
N THR A 597 10.26 -9.77 -5.67
CA THR A 597 11.34 -9.15 -4.90
C THR A 597 12.56 -10.07 -4.91
N ASP A 598 13.73 -9.49 -4.66
CA ASP A 598 14.97 -10.27 -4.51
C ASP A 598 15.03 -11.03 -3.15
N ILE A 599 13.99 -10.94 -2.32
CA ILE A 599 13.92 -11.55 -0.97
C ILE A 599 13.00 -12.78 -0.96
N GLN A 600 11.86 -12.72 -1.65
CA GLN A 600 10.92 -13.84 -1.74
C GLN A 600 11.40 -14.86 -2.78
N ILE A 601 12.50 -15.55 -2.46
CA ILE A 601 13.20 -16.50 -3.35
C ILE A 601 12.37 -17.73 -3.73
N ASN A 602 11.34 -18.07 -2.94
CA ASN A 602 10.45 -19.21 -3.21
C ASN A 602 9.19 -18.79 -4.01
N GLY A 603 9.24 -17.62 -4.64
CA GLY A 603 8.18 -17.10 -5.50
C GLY A 603 7.22 -16.15 -4.82
N PHE A 604 6.38 -15.53 -5.64
CA PHE A 604 5.39 -14.56 -5.21
C PHE A 604 4.07 -14.80 -5.96
N MET A 605 2.95 -14.90 -5.23
CA MET A 605 1.62 -15.04 -5.81
C MET A 605 0.81 -13.78 -5.58
N SER A 606 0.09 -13.34 -6.61
CA SER A 606 -0.88 -12.27 -6.51
C SER A 606 -2.26 -12.71 -6.99
N LEU A 607 -3.29 -12.11 -6.39
CA LEU A 607 -4.68 -12.41 -6.69
C LEU A 607 -5.50 -11.12 -6.78
N GLY A 608 -6.30 -11.03 -7.84
CA GLY A 608 -7.33 -10.01 -8.00
C GLY A 608 -8.66 -10.39 -7.32
N SER A 609 -9.75 -9.87 -7.86
CA SER A 609 -11.10 -10.30 -7.57
C SER A 609 -11.28 -11.77 -7.92
N VAL A 610 -11.98 -12.49 -7.04
CA VAL A 610 -12.34 -13.90 -7.20
C VAL A 610 -13.80 -14.11 -7.57
N LEU A 611 -14.50 -13.01 -7.87
CA LEU A 611 -15.96 -12.97 -8.07
C LEU A 611 -16.34 -12.65 -9.52
N ILE A 612 -15.38 -12.70 -10.46
CA ILE A 612 -15.62 -12.37 -11.86
C ILE A 612 -16.31 -13.55 -12.53
N GLN A 613 -17.41 -13.27 -13.23
CA GLN A 613 -18.18 -14.29 -13.93
C GLN A 613 -17.39 -14.84 -15.12
N THR A 614 -17.47 -16.15 -15.33
CA THR A 614 -16.91 -16.84 -16.49
C THR A 614 -17.98 -17.10 -17.55
N ARG A 615 -17.58 -17.37 -18.79
CA ARG A 615 -18.52 -17.68 -19.90
C ARG A 615 -19.40 -18.90 -19.66
N ASP A 616 -18.92 -19.86 -18.88
CA ASP A 616 -19.68 -21.05 -18.46
C ASP A 616 -20.57 -20.79 -17.22
N GLY A 617 -20.73 -19.53 -16.81
CA GLY A 617 -21.63 -19.11 -15.72
C GLY A 617 -21.10 -19.38 -14.31
N ARG A 618 -19.81 -19.68 -14.18
CA ARG A 618 -19.12 -19.85 -12.88
C ARG A 618 -18.48 -18.53 -12.45
N GLN A 619 -17.82 -18.53 -11.30
CA GLN A 619 -16.98 -17.43 -10.85
C GLN A 619 -15.52 -17.87 -10.84
N ALA A 620 -14.63 -16.97 -11.22
CA ALA A 620 -13.20 -17.22 -11.19
C ALA A 620 -12.42 -16.00 -10.71
N GLY A 621 -11.23 -16.27 -10.18
CA GLY A 621 -10.21 -15.27 -9.92
C GLY A 621 -9.02 -15.43 -10.85
N SER A 622 -8.43 -14.29 -11.21
CA SER A 622 -7.14 -14.22 -11.89
C SER A 622 -6.01 -14.41 -10.89
N VAL A 623 -5.19 -15.43 -11.10
CA VAL A 623 -4.01 -15.75 -10.30
C VAL A 623 -2.77 -15.42 -11.12
N CYS A 624 -1.81 -14.72 -10.52
CA CYS A 624 -0.48 -14.55 -11.10
C CYS A 624 0.59 -15.05 -10.14
N VAL A 625 1.57 -15.79 -10.67
CA VAL A 625 2.69 -16.35 -9.91
C VAL A 625 3.99 -15.93 -10.58
N SER A 626 4.95 -15.44 -9.79
CA SER A 626 6.31 -15.17 -10.25
C SER A 626 7.30 -16.12 -9.56
N GLY A 627 8.20 -16.72 -10.32
CA GLY A 627 9.20 -17.68 -9.81
C GLY A 627 9.99 -18.36 -10.93
N THR A 628 10.74 -19.41 -10.60
CA THR A 628 11.28 -20.32 -11.63
C THR A 628 10.16 -21.16 -12.26
N LYS A 629 10.42 -21.85 -13.37
CA LYS A 629 9.41 -22.71 -14.02
C LYS A 629 8.90 -23.80 -13.08
N GLU A 630 9.81 -24.45 -12.37
CA GLU A 630 9.50 -25.52 -11.41
C GLU A 630 8.66 -24.97 -10.24
N GLN A 631 8.99 -23.76 -9.77
CA GLN A 631 8.19 -23.11 -8.73
C GLN A 631 6.77 -22.85 -9.22
N ILE A 632 6.60 -22.31 -10.42
CA ILE A 632 5.27 -22.02 -11.00
C ILE A 632 4.40 -23.27 -11.06
N GLU A 633 4.95 -24.40 -11.52
CA GLU A 633 4.24 -25.68 -11.57
C GLU A 633 3.77 -26.11 -10.17
N LEU A 634 4.64 -25.99 -9.16
CA LEU A 634 4.32 -26.31 -7.76
C LEU A 634 3.27 -25.36 -7.16
N TYR A 635 3.24 -24.08 -7.53
CA TYR A 635 2.17 -23.16 -7.11
C TYR A 635 0.83 -23.55 -7.74
N HIS A 636 0.81 -23.88 -9.03
CA HIS A 636 -0.39 -24.29 -9.74
C HIS A 636 -0.97 -25.59 -9.14
N GLU A 637 -0.11 -26.58 -8.89
CA GLU A 637 -0.48 -27.83 -8.21
C GLU A 637 -1.04 -27.56 -6.81
N ALA A 638 -0.30 -26.82 -5.97
CA ALA A 638 -0.70 -26.54 -4.60
C ALA A 638 -2.03 -25.80 -4.51
N LEU A 639 -2.27 -24.83 -5.40
CA LEU A 639 -3.53 -24.08 -5.42
C LEU A 639 -4.69 -24.98 -5.85
N THR A 640 -4.48 -25.82 -6.86
CA THR A 640 -5.52 -26.77 -7.34
C THR A 640 -5.89 -27.76 -6.25
N GLN A 641 -4.90 -28.33 -5.56
CA GLN A 641 -5.12 -29.22 -4.42
C GLN A 641 -5.83 -28.49 -3.27
N LEU A 642 -5.40 -27.28 -2.93
CA LEU A 642 -6.01 -26.45 -1.89
C LEU A 642 -7.50 -26.21 -2.16
N ILE A 643 -7.86 -25.80 -3.38
CA ILE A 643 -9.25 -25.47 -3.73
C ILE A 643 -10.15 -26.70 -3.61
N ARG A 644 -9.62 -27.87 -4.00
CA ARG A 644 -10.35 -29.14 -3.97
C ARG A 644 -10.44 -29.74 -2.57
N ASP A 645 -9.33 -29.78 -1.84
CA ASP A 645 -9.18 -30.65 -0.67
C ASP A 645 -9.44 -29.92 0.65
N LEU A 646 -9.20 -28.60 0.73
CA LEU A 646 -9.37 -27.82 1.95
C LEU A 646 -10.82 -27.79 2.49
N PRO A 647 -11.87 -27.62 1.65
CA PRO A 647 -13.26 -27.68 2.13
C PRO A 647 -13.59 -29.02 2.79
N HIS A 648 -13.21 -30.14 2.16
CA HIS A 648 -13.46 -31.48 2.69
C HIS A 648 -12.70 -31.76 3.98
N LEU A 649 -11.54 -31.11 4.17
CA LEU A 649 -10.74 -31.28 5.37
C LEU A 649 -11.33 -30.54 6.58
N LEU A 650 -11.92 -29.37 6.38
CA LEU A 650 -12.41 -28.50 7.46
C LEU A 650 -13.91 -28.68 7.77
N GLU A 651 -14.65 -29.35 6.89
CA GLU A 651 -16.07 -29.71 7.11
C GLU A 651 -16.25 -31.10 7.76
N ARG A 652 -15.18 -31.87 7.91
CA ARG A 652 -15.12 -33.10 8.71
C ARG A 652 -14.80 -32.79 10.16
#